data_AF-A0A151GBH5-F1
#
_entry.id   AF-A0A151GBH5-F1
#
_cell.length_a   1.000
_cell.length_b   1.000
_cell.length_c   1.000
_cell.angle_alpha   90.00
_cell.angle_beta   90.00
_cell.angle_gamma   90.00
#
_symmetry.space_group_name_H-M   'P 1'
#
loop_
_entity.id
_entity.type
_entity.pdbx_description
1 polymer ?
#
loop_
_entity_poly.entity_id
_entity_poly.type
_entity_poly.pdbx_seq_one_letter_code
_entity_poly.pdbx_strand_id
1 'polypeptide(L)'
;MAEKPSYVTYCASDALLQDEHVPLSNLVSEDGSPDHLALRKDAFWRNGKKLKVRFLNGTPFVQEKVRYYAQIWEEFANIDFQFIIEGDAEIRVAFKWKGDRGSWSHIGTDAVRLTIGQTSPTMNFGWFDEETREEDFAQTTVHEFGHALGCIHEHQSPVSSIKWNEPKVIEECKKLGWDEATTRHNILNKAGSKGTYNSNFDRNSIMCYFYPADWTLDGNGTPKNLVMSAMDKSFIGKMYPFRTRDEGQLAVTDIRPWYPPVALNSRSITFSTPYLQIPKIVLGLTQLDQSFASNVRIRLQATPIRETDFTLNMDSWQDTDLYNAGATWLEFSQDETSFEVGDFITLDHRPLGIQPKPDVDGVRRDVLHVDFPENKFKEAPNVMVWIKGFEMAKGANWRLRVLAKNITETGFDLAVESWADTVAVSASCTWVAYPRNQEGVLNGRVCSSDYRTWYPAKAQNSGAVAFSKPFDRIPKVYIALNELDMDSSRNLRIKAFADKITAKGFTWHGDTWADSLLSILISMAGKAVLLLASLALQVSALTLPGLPQLTLPWGKWEATPSPGDPNIYLFQNVRFGAKPERFGAPTFPNWRSNTIQRVTQNTSCIQIDPSQLKKPPGGKDPLGDPSDADLTETEDCLFLDIYAPASAFQPGARPLPVVVWIYGGAFAFGTKNQAGPLYTGQSVLHASGYQTIFIVGNYRVGAYGWLAGDYMQKVGQPNAGLHDQALLFRWVQNYVRQVGGDRNRVSAWGESAGAGSILHHVTREDGRVDPLFSTLAVQSPAFEWAWDNTPGGRLDNLYRNFSLLAGCSFDFNITCLRSASGKKLARANQQLFNNVRQTGLFPVGPAVDGKWIKSIPTLAFAQGKSRERQADALPGAHANIRGTGKFWKGIKSAIISHCANEPHSFTPPDIDNQTRFDEFLTTFLPGAVLEPERDKIRAQYDCLTKFGGDFQECIATVIRDASFTCNTRDLFDSYSDRSYMMHYGFPLDKYAYHASDLIPLFMNNRTEAEQLLIKSGLNETIAGLYAGSLNDKVKQYYQNYFASFALSGNPNRLLPSPPRQWPIANGARDQLSDVMHVGWAFSKEHVFQLDEDEQNSSSACSFWTEIAKDITQHRTAGQGHGSPSQGPGEADEL
;
A
#
# COMPACT_ATOMS: atom_id res chain seq x y z
N MET A 1 -29.70 -16.93 41.61
CA MET A 1 -28.93 -18.18 41.56
C MET A 1 -28.44 -18.33 40.14
N ALA A 2 -27.20 -17.94 39.86
CA ALA A 2 -26.61 -18.09 38.53
C ALA A 2 -26.00 -19.49 38.45
N GLU A 3 -26.54 -20.35 37.58
CA GLU A 3 -26.00 -21.69 37.34
C GLU A 3 -24.58 -21.56 36.76
N LYS A 4 -23.65 -22.32 37.33
CA LYS A 4 -22.28 -22.46 36.81
C LYS A 4 -22.35 -23.14 35.43
N PRO A 5 -21.64 -22.66 34.39
CA PRO A 5 -21.49 -23.44 33.17
C PRO A 5 -20.68 -24.70 33.49
N SER A 6 -21.19 -25.86 33.10
CA SER A 6 -20.52 -27.15 33.21
C SER A 6 -19.35 -27.22 32.22
N TYR A 7 -18.26 -27.83 32.69
CA TYR A 7 -16.96 -28.01 32.06
C TYR A 7 -17.04 -28.62 30.64
N VAL A 8 -16.37 -28.01 29.65
CA VAL A 8 -16.40 -28.49 28.24
C VAL A 8 -15.03 -28.99 27.77
N THR A 9 -14.85 -30.31 27.80
CA THR A 9 -14.09 -31.03 26.77
C THR A 9 -15.11 -31.38 25.68
N TYR A 10 -14.90 -31.05 24.41
CA TYR A 10 -15.93 -31.28 23.38
C TYR A 10 -16.07 -32.78 23.13
N CYS A 11 -17.29 -33.31 23.23
CA CYS A 11 -17.48 -34.74 23.01
C CYS A 11 -17.10 -35.20 21.60
N ALA A 12 -17.20 -34.28 20.64
CA ALA A 12 -17.12 -34.63 19.24
C ALA A 12 -15.72 -34.39 18.64
N SER A 13 -14.86 -33.57 19.25
CA SER A 13 -13.51 -33.30 18.72
C SER A 13 -12.43 -34.28 19.16
N ASP A 14 -12.58 -34.91 20.33
CA ASP A 14 -11.43 -35.60 20.98
C ASP A 14 -11.39 -37.11 20.73
N ALA A 15 -12.39 -37.71 20.07
CA ALA A 15 -12.49 -39.15 19.91
C ALA A 15 -11.70 -39.75 18.72
N LEU A 16 -11.12 -38.94 17.83
CA LEU A 16 -10.38 -39.42 16.65
C LEU A 16 -9.18 -38.52 16.33
N LEU A 17 -8.15 -38.56 17.17
CA LEU A 17 -6.84 -37.94 16.89
C LEU A 17 -5.98 -38.75 15.91
N GLN A 18 -6.58 -39.63 15.10
CA GLN A 18 -5.89 -40.46 14.11
C GLN A 18 -6.77 -40.69 12.89
N ASP A 19 -6.89 -39.70 12.00
CA ASP A 19 -7.13 -40.03 10.59
C ASP A 19 -6.65 -38.90 9.68
N GLU A 20 -5.54 -39.14 8.99
CA GLU A 20 -5.07 -38.34 7.87
C GLU A 20 -5.91 -38.75 6.65
N HIS A 21 -6.79 -37.87 6.15
CA HIS A 21 -7.14 -37.66 4.73
C HIS A 21 -8.51 -36.99 4.60
N VAL A 22 -8.53 -35.72 4.19
CA VAL A 22 -9.75 -35.04 3.72
C VAL A 22 -9.65 -34.84 2.20
N PRO A 23 -10.61 -35.32 1.38
CA PRO A 23 -10.52 -35.23 -0.07
C PRO A 23 -10.79 -33.82 -0.62
N LEU A 24 -9.99 -33.42 -1.63
CA LEU A 24 -9.96 -32.14 -2.34
C LEU A 24 -11.16 -31.83 -3.26
N SER A 25 -12.25 -32.59 -3.20
CA SER A 25 -13.38 -32.43 -4.12
C SER A 25 -14.66 -32.09 -3.37
N ASN A 26 -14.94 -30.79 -3.18
CA ASN A 26 -16.30 -30.24 -2.97
C ASN A 26 -16.31 -28.71 -3.17
N LEU A 27 -15.90 -28.27 -4.36
CA LEU A 27 -16.24 -26.99 -5.00
C LEU A 27 -17.07 -27.43 -6.24
N VAL A 28 -18.32 -27.04 -6.55
CA VAL A 28 -18.98 -25.72 -6.72
C VAL A 28 -20.54 -25.98 -6.80
N SER A 29 -21.43 -24.98 -6.74
CA SER A 29 -22.06 -24.28 -7.90
C SER A 29 -22.46 -22.84 -7.49
N GLU A 30 -22.34 -21.73 -8.25
CA GLU A 30 -22.51 -21.32 -9.66
C GLU A 30 -23.94 -20.93 -10.15
N ASP A 31 -24.99 -20.97 -9.32
CA ASP A 31 -26.37 -20.71 -9.81
C ASP A 31 -27.26 -19.72 -9.01
N GLY A 32 -26.73 -19.00 -8.01
CA GLY A 32 -27.37 -17.77 -7.53
C GLY A 32 -28.79 -17.89 -6.93
N SER A 33 -28.96 -18.64 -5.83
CA SER A 33 -30.15 -18.53 -4.96
C SER A 33 -29.77 -18.73 -3.45
N PRO A 34 -30.61 -18.36 -2.44
CA PRO A 34 -30.33 -17.42 -1.34
C PRO A 34 -29.55 -17.92 -0.07
N ASP A 35 -29.17 -16.98 0.84
CA ASP A 35 -28.03 -17.00 1.84
C ASP A 35 -28.31 -17.25 3.37
N HIS A 36 -27.31 -17.69 4.20
CA HIS A 36 -27.60 -18.45 5.46
C HIS A 36 -26.52 -18.54 6.67
N LEU A 37 -26.86 -18.31 7.99
CA LEU A 37 -26.26 -18.70 9.35
C LEU A 37 -27.37 -18.56 10.48
N ALA A 38 -27.19 -18.96 11.76
CA ALA A 38 -28.10 -18.68 12.91
C ALA A 38 -27.56 -17.78 14.09
N LEU A 39 -28.36 -16.81 14.56
CA LEU A 39 -28.03 -15.78 15.57
C LEU A 39 -29.22 -15.40 16.49
N ARG A 40 -28.97 -15.03 17.76
CA ARG A 40 -30.02 -14.59 18.72
C ARG A 40 -30.47 -13.14 18.53
N LYS A 41 -31.80 -12.91 18.43
CA LYS A 41 -32.42 -11.60 18.16
C LYS A 41 -32.26 -10.56 19.29
N ASP A 42 -32.00 -11.00 20.52
CA ASP A 42 -31.92 -10.15 21.70
C ASP A 42 -30.48 -9.86 22.16
N ALA A 43 -29.50 -10.50 21.51
CA ALA A 43 -28.09 -10.47 21.93
C ALA A 43 -27.18 -9.69 20.96
N PHE A 44 -27.72 -9.00 19.94
CA PHE A 44 -26.91 -8.30 18.94
C PHE A 44 -26.28 -7.01 19.48
N TRP A 45 -25.07 -6.72 19.03
CA TRP A 45 -24.43 -5.43 19.25
C TRP A 45 -24.96 -4.40 18.25
N ARG A 46 -24.92 -3.12 18.63
CA ARG A 46 -25.25 -2.05 17.67
C ARG A 46 -24.29 -2.13 16.48
N ASN A 47 -24.81 -2.08 15.26
CA ASN A 47 -23.99 -2.05 14.05
C ASN A 47 -22.98 -0.89 14.08
N GLY A 48 -21.71 -1.14 13.74
CA GLY A 48 -20.59 -0.19 13.85
C GLY A 48 -20.00 -0.03 15.25
N LYS A 49 -20.40 -0.86 16.23
CA LYS A 49 -19.92 -0.77 17.62
C LYS A 49 -18.44 -1.18 17.71
N LYS A 50 -17.69 -0.35 18.43
CA LYS A 50 -16.35 -0.64 18.93
C LYS A 50 -16.47 -1.42 20.23
N LEU A 51 -16.07 -2.70 20.22
CA LEU A 51 -16.12 -3.63 21.36
C LEU A 51 -14.73 -3.72 21.97
N LYS A 52 -14.57 -3.33 23.23
CA LYS A 52 -13.28 -3.46 23.91
C LYS A 52 -13.04 -4.90 24.31
N VAL A 53 -11.86 -5.40 23.97
CA VAL A 53 -11.38 -6.74 24.29
C VAL A 53 -10.17 -6.62 25.21
N ARG A 54 -10.16 -7.30 26.36
CA ARG A 54 -9.01 -7.32 27.27
C ARG A 54 -8.60 -8.75 27.59
N PHE A 55 -7.30 -9.04 27.49
CA PHE A 55 -6.75 -10.31 27.95
C PHE A 55 -6.51 -10.26 29.46
N LEU A 56 -6.94 -11.32 30.17
CA LEU A 56 -6.74 -11.44 31.62
C LEU A 56 -5.45 -12.17 31.97
N ASN A 57 -4.93 -13.00 31.07
CA ASN A 57 -3.66 -13.74 31.18
C ASN A 57 -3.21 -14.24 29.78
N GLY A 58 -2.33 -15.25 29.72
CA GLY A 58 -1.78 -15.83 28.48
C GLY A 58 -0.46 -15.18 28.07
N THR A 59 0.36 -15.91 27.30
CA THR A 59 1.63 -15.36 26.77
C THR A 59 1.35 -14.39 25.62
N PRO A 60 2.26 -13.43 25.33
CA PRO A 60 2.10 -12.51 24.21
C PRO A 60 1.83 -13.22 22.88
N PHE A 61 2.50 -14.36 22.65
CA PHE A 61 2.29 -15.18 21.45
C PHE A 61 0.83 -15.62 21.31
N VAL A 62 0.26 -16.23 22.35
CA VAL A 62 -1.11 -16.73 22.35
C VAL A 62 -2.12 -15.58 22.25
N GLN A 63 -1.86 -14.46 22.91
CA GLN A 63 -2.70 -13.25 22.81
C GLN A 63 -2.70 -12.67 21.39
N GLU A 64 -1.54 -12.62 20.73
CA GLU A 64 -1.43 -12.18 19.33
C GLU A 64 -2.17 -13.13 18.37
N LYS A 65 -2.07 -14.44 18.59
CA LYS A 65 -2.82 -15.44 17.79
C LYS A 65 -4.33 -15.23 17.91
N VAL A 66 -4.84 -15.10 19.14
CA VAL A 66 -6.26 -14.82 19.37
C VAL A 66 -6.68 -13.49 18.77
N ARG A 67 -5.85 -12.44 18.92
CA ARG A 67 -6.13 -11.13 18.33
C ARG A 67 -6.26 -11.24 16.81
N TYR A 68 -5.30 -11.88 16.16
CA TYR A 68 -5.29 -12.06 14.71
C TYR A 68 -6.56 -12.76 14.20
N TYR A 69 -6.92 -13.91 14.78
CA TYR A 69 -8.08 -14.68 14.31
C TYR A 69 -9.42 -14.07 14.70
N ALA A 70 -9.52 -13.39 15.83
CA ALA A 70 -10.72 -12.66 16.22
C ALA A 70 -11.12 -11.60 15.19
N GLN A 71 -10.12 -10.89 14.65
CA GLN A 71 -10.33 -9.81 13.69
C GLN A 71 -10.81 -10.27 12.30
N ILE A 72 -10.81 -11.58 12.00
CA ILE A 72 -11.40 -12.11 10.77
C ILE A 72 -12.88 -11.71 10.64
N TRP A 73 -13.62 -11.67 11.75
CA TRP A 73 -15.01 -11.22 11.72
C TRP A 73 -15.17 -9.76 11.28
N GLU A 74 -14.18 -8.88 11.55
CA GLU A 74 -14.22 -7.46 11.16
C GLU A 74 -14.13 -7.24 9.64
N GLU A 75 -13.80 -8.28 8.87
CA GLU A 75 -13.85 -8.25 7.40
C GLU A 75 -15.27 -8.44 6.86
N PHE A 76 -16.14 -9.10 7.62
CA PHE A 76 -17.47 -9.53 7.20
C PHE A 76 -18.59 -8.90 8.04
N ALA A 77 -18.30 -8.40 9.23
CA ALA A 77 -19.21 -7.73 10.14
C ALA A 77 -18.71 -6.32 10.46
N ASN A 78 -19.60 -5.32 10.36
CA ASN A 78 -19.34 -3.95 10.78
C ASN A 78 -19.32 -3.83 12.32
N ILE A 79 -18.29 -4.42 12.92
CA ILE A 79 -17.91 -4.41 14.33
C ILE A 79 -16.38 -4.19 14.37
N ASP A 80 -15.88 -3.57 15.44
CA ASP A 80 -14.45 -3.27 15.65
C ASP A 80 -14.01 -3.78 17.03
N PHE A 81 -13.14 -4.79 17.09
CA PHE A 81 -12.56 -5.31 18.31
C PHE A 81 -11.35 -4.47 18.75
N GLN A 82 -11.55 -3.69 19.80
CA GLN A 82 -10.53 -2.83 20.37
C GLN A 82 -9.80 -3.54 21.50
N PHE A 83 -8.65 -4.13 21.18
CA PHE A 83 -7.81 -4.76 22.18
C PHE A 83 -7.16 -3.71 23.09
N ILE A 84 -7.54 -3.71 24.36
CA ILE A 84 -7.02 -2.79 25.39
C ILE A 84 -6.16 -3.54 26.41
N ILE A 85 -5.17 -2.84 26.96
CA ILE A 85 -4.27 -3.38 27.99
C ILE A 85 -4.93 -3.26 29.37
N GLU A 86 -5.55 -2.11 29.65
CA GLU A 86 -6.16 -1.78 30.94
C GLU A 86 -7.52 -1.08 30.78
N GLY A 87 -8.34 -1.12 31.84
CA GLY A 87 -9.68 -0.54 31.87
C GLY A 87 -10.82 -1.53 31.63
N ASP A 88 -12.05 -1.00 31.66
CA ASP A 88 -13.26 -1.79 31.46
C ASP A 88 -13.38 -2.23 30.00
N ALA A 89 -13.72 -3.51 29.81
CA ALA A 89 -13.89 -4.14 28.51
C ALA A 89 -15.20 -4.91 28.44
N GLU A 90 -15.86 -4.96 27.29
CA GLU A 90 -17.04 -5.81 27.08
C GLU A 90 -16.65 -7.30 26.97
N ILE A 91 -15.57 -7.60 26.23
CA ILE A 91 -15.05 -8.95 26.04
C ILE A 91 -13.76 -9.11 26.87
N ARG A 92 -13.70 -10.12 27.71
CA ARG A 92 -12.60 -10.38 28.65
C ARG A 92 -12.13 -11.80 28.43
N VAL A 93 -10.99 -11.97 27.75
CA VAL A 93 -10.48 -13.26 27.30
C VAL A 93 -9.48 -13.80 28.31
N ALA A 94 -9.66 -15.04 28.74
CA ALA A 94 -8.69 -15.76 29.55
C ALA A 94 -8.21 -17.04 28.85
N PHE A 95 -7.08 -17.55 29.32
CA PHE A 95 -6.47 -18.80 28.86
C PHE A 95 -6.31 -19.72 30.07
N LYS A 96 -6.84 -20.94 29.98
CA LYS A 96 -6.76 -21.92 31.08
C LYS A 96 -7.22 -21.34 32.43
N TRP A 97 -8.28 -20.51 32.44
CA TRP A 97 -8.69 -19.74 33.62
C TRP A 97 -8.97 -20.64 34.82
N LYS A 98 -8.20 -20.49 35.91
CA LYS A 98 -8.28 -21.37 37.11
C LYS A 98 -8.17 -22.87 36.79
N GLY A 99 -7.40 -23.22 35.76
CA GLY A 99 -7.24 -24.61 35.31
C GLY A 99 -8.40 -25.14 34.47
N ASP A 100 -9.32 -24.27 34.02
CA ASP A 100 -10.38 -24.63 33.08
C ASP A 100 -9.78 -25.10 31.76
N ARG A 101 -10.14 -26.33 31.35
CA ARG A 101 -9.65 -26.96 30.12
C ARG A 101 -10.60 -26.77 28.93
N GLY A 102 -11.72 -26.07 29.12
CA GLY A 102 -12.69 -25.83 28.06
C GLY A 102 -12.56 -24.47 27.38
N SER A 103 -13.03 -24.39 26.14
CA SER A 103 -13.20 -23.14 25.40
C SER A 103 -14.67 -22.74 25.35
N TRP A 104 -14.95 -21.47 25.62
CA TRP A 104 -16.32 -20.95 25.67
C TRP A 104 -16.35 -19.42 25.58
N SER A 105 -17.50 -18.89 25.16
CA SER A 105 -17.79 -17.45 25.13
C SER A 105 -19.24 -17.16 25.55
N HIS A 106 -19.45 -16.04 26.22
CA HIS A 106 -20.79 -15.47 26.37
C HIS A 106 -21.35 -15.03 25.00
N ILE A 107 -22.67 -15.12 24.84
CA ILE A 107 -23.35 -14.79 23.58
C ILE A 107 -23.67 -13.29 23.51
N GLY A 108 -23.01 -12.58 22.61
CA GLY A 108 -23.34 -11.19 22.30
C GLY A 108 -23.36 -10.26 23.52
N THR A 109 -24.40 -9.44 23.62
CA THR A 109 -24.61 -8.48 24.72
C THR A 109 -24.76 -9.13 26.11
N ASP A 110 -24.85 -10.46 26.22
CA ASP A 110 -24.86 -11.14 27.51
C ASP A 110 -23.54 -10.92 28.28
N ALA A 111 -22.44 -10.60 27.57
CA ALA A 111 -21.13 -10.28 28.15
C ALA A 111 -21.10 -9.01 29.03
N VAL A 112 -22.10 -8.13 28.91
CA VAL A 112 -22.20 -6.85 29.65
C VAL A 112 -23.33 -6.79 30.68
N ARG A 113 -23.93 -7.93 31.02
CA ARG A 113 -24.96 -7.99 32.07
C ARG A 113 -24.37 -7.64 33.43
N LEU A 114 -25.14 -6.88 34.24
CA LEU A 114 -24.74 -6.29 35.54
C LEU A 114 -24.22 -7.30 36.60
N THR A 115 -24.35 -8.60 36.36
CA THR A 115 -23.91 -9.67 37.26
C THR A 115 -22.48 -10.16 37.02
N ILE A 116 -21.82 -9.79 35.91
CA ILE A 116 -20.45 -10.24 35.59
C ILE A 116 -19.46 -9.09 35.87
N GLY A 117 -18.57 -9.29 36.84
CA GLY A 117 -17.56 -8.29 37.19
C GLY A 117 -16.43 -8.17 36.16
N GLN A 118 -15.77 -7.01 36.11
CA GLN A 118 -14.69 -6.69 35.16
C GLN A 118 -13.40 -7.52 35.35
N THR A 119 -13.27 -8.25 36.47
CA THR A 119 -12.14 -9.17 36.73
C THR A 119 -12.45 -10.62 36.36
N SER A 120 -13.66 -10.91 35.88
CA SER A 120 -14.08 -12.25 35.46
C SER A 120 -14.10 -12.35 33.93
N PRO A 121 -13.62 -13.47 33.35
CA PRO A 121 -13.64 -13.67 31.91
C PRO A 121 -15.08 -13.72 31.39
N THR A 122 -15.27 -13.23 30.16
CA THR A 122 -16.45 -13.52 29.33
C THR A 122 -16.15 -14.47 28.18
N MET A 123 -14.89 -14.87 28.05
CA MET A 123 -14.44 -15.89 27.12
C MET A 123 -13.22 -16.59 27.73
N ASN A 124 -13.10 -17.89 27.51
CA ASN A 124 -11.93 -18.67 27.90
C ASN A 124 -11.47 -19.57 26.74
N PHE A 125 -10.17 -19.73 26.59
CA PHE A 125 -9.56 -20.75 25.74
C PHE A 125 -8.88 -21.81 26.62
N GLY A 126 -9.31 -23.06 26.50
CA GLY A 126 -8.99 -24.12 27.45
C GLY A 126 -7.65 -24.82 27.24
N TRP A 127 -7.10 -24.77 26.02
CA TRP A 127 -5.89 -25.53 25.65
C TRP A 127 -4.82 -24.69 24.94
N PHE A 128 -5.09 -23.44 24.59
CA PHE A 128 -4.12 -22.60 23.88
C PHE A 128 -2.83 -22.39 24.68
N ASP A 129 -1.72 -22.64 24.02
CA ASP A 129 -0.33 -22.43 24.44
C ASP A 129 0.57 -22.28 23.19
N GLU A 130 1.89 -22.17 23.40
CA GLU A 130 2.84 -21.87 22.33
C GLU A 130 3.06 -23.06 21.36
N GLU A 131 2.63 -24.26 21.73
CA GLU A 131 2.70 -25.47 20.91
C GLU A 131 1.39 -25.75 20.15
N THR A 132 0.35 -24.95 20.40
CA THR A 132 -0.94 -25.09 19.74
C THR A 132 -0.80 -24.88 18.23
N ARG A 133 -1.38 -25.81 17.44
CA ARG A 133 -1.30 -25.78 15.98
C ARG A 133 -2.10 -24.61 15.42
N GLU A 134 -1.61 -24.06 14.31
CA GLU A 134 -2.21 -22.88 13.67
C GLU A 134 -3.69 -23.08 13.30
N GLU A 135 -4.06 -24.29 12.89
CA GLU A 135 -5.44 -24.66 12.57
C GLU A 135 -6.37 -24.60 13.79
N ASP A 136 -5.88 -24.93 14.98
CA ASP A 136 -6.66 -24.94 16.21
C ASP A 136 -6.81 -23.51 16.76
N PHE A 137 -5.77 -22.67 16.61
CA PHE A 137 -5.89 -21.22 16.84
C PHE A 137 -6.95 -20.58 15.95
N ALA A 138 -6.92 -20.90 14.65
CA ALA A 138 -7.86 -20.37 13.68
C ALA A 138 -9.31 -20.78 13.99
N GLN A 139 -9.54 -22.09 14.08
CA GLN A 139 -10.88 -22.65 14.26
C GLN A 139 -11.54 -22.13 15.53
N THR A 140 -10.89 -22.35 16.67
CA THR A 140 -11.52 -22.10 17.98
C THR A 140 -11.65 -20.61 18.24
N THR A 141 -10.66 -19.79 17.86
CA THR A 141 -10.79 -18.34 18.05
C THR A 141 -11.94 -17.75 17.24
N VAL A 142 -12.03 -18.11 15.95
CA VAL A 142 -13.11 -17.60 15.09
C VAL A 142 -14.47 -18.07 15.61
N HIS A 143 -14.58 -19.33 16.06
CA HIS A 143 -15.81 -19.86 16.66
C HIS A 143 -16.25 -19.07 17.91
N GLU A 144 -15.36 -18.90 18.89
CA GLU A 144 -15.70 -18.22 20.15
C GLU A 144 -16.03 -16.75 19.93
N PHE A 145 -15.34 -16.06 19.02
CA PHE A 145 -15.70 -14.69 18.66
C PHE A 145 -17.01 -14.61 17.87
N GLY A 146 -17.44 -15.67 17.18
CA GLY A 146 -18.78 -15.77 16.61
C GLY A 146 -19.88 -15.73 17.68
N HIS A 147 -19.69 -16.46 18.79
CA HIS A 147 -20.56 -16.35 19.96
C HIS A 147 -20.52 -14.95 20.57
N ALA A 148 -19.34 -14.33 20.70
CA ALA A 148 -19.22 -12.96 21.18
C ALA A 148 -19.99 -11.94 20.32
N LEU A 149 -20.28 -12.26 19.06
CA LEU A 149 -21.13 -11.46 18.16
C LEU A 149 -22.62 -11.84 18.17
N GLY A 150 -23.01 -12.86 18.93
CA GLY A 150 -24.41 -13.29 19.11
C GLY A 150 -24.78 -14.58 18.36
N CYS A 151 -23.85 -15.19 17.61
CA CYS A 151 -24.10 -16.44 16.90
C CYS A 151 -24.34 -17.57 17.89
N ILE A 152 -25.21 -18.50 17.52
CA ILE A 152 -25.41 -19.77 18.26
C ILE A 152 -24.77 -20.91 17.48
N HIS A 153 -24.68 -22.08 18.08
CA HIS A 153 -24.22 -23.26 17.33
C HIS A 153 -25.17 -23.60 16.17
N GLU A 154 -24.60 -23.81 14.99
CA GLU A 154 -25.35 -24.04 13.76
C GLU A 154 -26.15 -25.36 13.81
N HIS A 155 -25.60 -26.41 14.45
CA HIS A 155 -26.33 -27.68 14.65
C HIS A 155 -27.56 -27.57 15.54
N GLN A 156 -27.61 -26.53 16.40
CA GLN A 156 -28.75 -26.23 17.27
C GLN A 156 -29.74 -25.24 16.63
N SER A 157 -29.55 -24.86 15.36
CA SER A 157 -30.46 -24.00 14.61
C SER A 157 -31.91 -24.56 14.66
N PRO A 158 -32.94 -23.71 14.81
CA PRO A 158 -34.34 -24.16 14.84
C PRO A 158 -34.77 -24.96 13.60
N VAL A 159 -34.08 -24.78 12.47
CA VAL A 159 -34.34 -25.47 11.19
C VAL A 159 -33.30 -26.53 10.84
N SER A 160 -32.40 -26.85 11.78
CA SER A 160 -31.52 -28.02 11.67
C SER A 160 -32.36 -29.29 11.46
N SER A 161 -32.04 -30.09 10.46
CA SER A 161 -32.73 -31.35 10.14
C SER A 161 -31.98 -32.60 10.58
N ILE A 162 -30.93 -32.43 11.41
CA ILE A 162 -30.08 -33.52 11.88
C ILE A 162 -30.91 -34.58 12.60
N LYS A 163 -30.73 -35.84 12.18
CA LYS A 163 -31.39 -37.01 12.79
C LYS A 163 -30.46 -37.65 13.81
N TRP A 164 -30.30 -37.02 14.97
CA TRP A 164 -29.42 -37.53 16.01
C TRP A 164 -29.77 -38.97 16.43
N ASN A 165 -28.76 -39.81 16.55
CA ASN A 165 -28.84 -41.05 17.32
C ASN A 165 -28.62 -40.70 18.80
N GLU A 166 -29.65 -40.13 19.44
CA GLU A 166 -29.51 -39.55 20.79
C GLU A 166 -28.89 -40.50 21.83
N PRO A 167 -29.26 -41.80 21.92
CA PRO A 167 -28.62 -42.73 22.85
C PRO A 167 -27.10 -42.85 22.63
N LYS A 168 -26.66 -42.91 21.37
CA LYS A 168 -25.25 -42.98 20.99
C LYS A 168 -24.52 -41.68 21.34
N VAL A 169 -25.09 -40.53 21.01
CA VAL A 169 -24.51 -39.22 21.34
C VAL A 169 -24.35 -39.05 22.86
N ILE A 170 -25.36 -39.42 23.64
CA ILE A 170 -25.31 -39.37 25.11
C ILE A 170 -24.26 -40.34 25.67
N GLU A 171 -24.15 -41.55 25.11
CA GLU A 171 -23.14 -42.53 25.53
C GLU A 171 -21.72 -42.04 25.26
N GLU A 172 -21.43 -41.55 24.04
CA GLU A 172 -20.11 -41.05 23.67
C GLU A 172 -19.73 -39.81 24.48
N CYS A 173 -20.69 -38.89 24.68
CA CYS A 173 -20.46 -37.73 25.54
C CYS A 173 -20.17 -38.08 27.00
N LYS A 174 -20.83 -39.12 27.52
CA LYS A 174 -20.59 -39.59 28.88
C LYS A 174 -19.17 -40.12 29.08
N LYS A 175 -18.57 -40.73 28.05
CA LYS A 175 -17.15 -41.14 28.08
C LYS A 175 -16.19 -39.96 28.23
N LEU A 176 -16.64 -38.77 27.80
CA LEU A 176 -15.89 -37.52 27.82
C LEU A 176 -16.29 -36.60 29.00
N GLY A 177 -17.01 -37.16 29.98
CA GLY A 177 -17.32 -36.51 31.24
C GLY A 177 -18.59 -35.66 31.26
N TRP A 178 -19.39 -35.66 30.19
CA TRP A 178 -20.65 -34.92 30.13
C TRP A 178 -21.82 -35.75 30.68
N ASP A 179 -22.62 -35.15 31.54
CA ASP A 179 -23.91 -35.73 31.90
C ASP A 179 -24.94 -35.56 30.75
N GLU A 180 -26.05 -36.28 30.86
CA GLU A 180 -27.11 -36.23 29.84
C GLU A 180 -27.69 -34.81 29.68
N ALA A 181 -27.84 -34.07 30.78
CA ALA A 181 -28.37 -32.71 30.74
C ALA A 181 -27.45 -31.76 29.94
N THR A 182 -26.14 -31.85 30.15
CA THR A 182 -25.12 -31.08 29.45
C THR A 182 -25.05 -31.46 27.97
N THR A 183 -25.11 -32.76 27.67
CA THR A 183 -25.15 -33.28 26.29
C THR A 183 -26.39 -32.77 25.53
N ARG A 184 -27.54 -32.82 26.18
CA ARG A 184 -28.78 -32.29 25.60
C ARG A 184 -28.69 -30.79 25.38
N HIS A 185 -28.16 -30.04 26.33
CA HIS A 185 -28.03 -28.59 26.22
C HIS A 185 -27.11 -28.15 25.09
N ASN A 186 -25.94 -28.79 24.93
CA ASN A 186 -24.89 -28.36 24.00
C ASN A 186 -24.99 -28.97 22.58
N ILE A 187 -25.66 -30.12 22.43
CA ILE A 187 -25.72 -30.85 21.15
C ILE A 187 -27.15 -31.06 20.66
N LEU A 188 -28.02 -31.64 21.50
CA LEU A 188 -29.30 -32.18 21.02
C LEU A 188 -30.44 -31.16 20.97
N ASN A 189 -30.48 -30.21 21.90
CA ASN A 189 -31.57 -29.24 21.99
C ASN A 189 -31.44 -28.17 20.91
N LYS A 190 -32.55 -27.88 20.21
CA LYS A 190 -32.64 -26.77 19.25
C LYS A 190 -33.01 -25.46 19.94
N ALA A 191 -32.52 -24.36 19.39
CA ALA A 191 -32.94 -23.01 19.80
C ALA A 191 -34.41 -22.74 19.42
N GLY A 192 -35.05 -21.80 20.13
CA GLY A 192 -36.43 -21.40 19.87
C GLY A 192 -36.56 -20.54 18.60
N SER A 193 -37.55 -20.85 17.74
CA SER A 193 -37.76 -20.16 16.44
C SER A 193 -38.18 -18.69 16.55
N LYS A 194 -38.89 -18.29 17.61
CA LYS A 194 -39.33 -16.89 17.77
C LYS A 194 -38.18 -15.92 18.07
N GLY A 195 -37.14 -16.38 18.78
CA GLY A 195 -36.02 -15.56 19.28
C GLY A 195 -34.72 -15.64 18.49
N THR A 196 -34.71 -16.36 17.36
CA THR A 196 -33.49 -16.62 16.58
C THR A 196 -33.69 -16.11 15.14
N TYR A 197 -32.72 -15.36 14.60
CA TYR A 197 -32.57 -15.23 13.16
C TYR A 197 -31.84 -16.48 12.68
N ASN A 198 -32.44 -17.24 11.79
CA ASN A 198 -31.85 -18.50 11.35
C ASN A 198 -31.97 -18.65 9.85
N SER A 199 -31.06 -19.43 9.32
CA SER A 199 -31.02 -19.85 7.93
C SER A 199 -31.19 -21.34 7.78
N ASN A 200 -31.16 -21.85 6.54
CA ASN A 200 -30.93 -23.28 6.31
C ASN A 200 -29.61 -23.73 6.96
N PHE A 201 -29.58 -25.00 7.38
CA PHE A 201 -28.46 -25.60 8.10
C PHE A 201 -27.19 -25.66 7.24
N ASP A 202 -26.09 -25.07 7.72
CA ASP A 202 -24.76 -25.12 7.09
C ASP A 202 -23.82 -26.12 7.78
N ARG A 203 -23.61 -27.28 7.14
CA ARG A 203 -22.64 -28.29 7.63
C ARG A 203 -21.20 -27.78 7.65
N ASN A 204 -20.88 -26.75 6.87
CA ASN A 204 -19.53 -26.19 6.74
C ASN A 204 -19.33 -24.92 7.60
N SER A 205 -20.35 -24.50 8.37
CA SER A 205 -20.25 -23.31 9.20
C SER A 205 -19.15 -23.46 10.25
N ILE A 206 -18.38 -22.39 10.45
CA ILE A 206 -17.43 -22.30 11.56
C ILE A 206 -18.15 -22.44 12.91
N MET A 207 -19.45 -22.15 12.98
CA MET A 207 -20.30 -22.29 14.17
C MET A 207 -20.92 -23.69 14.32
N CYS A 208 -20.63 -24.63 13.42
CA CYS A 208 -21.09 -26.03 13.52
C CYS A 208 -20.04 -26.89 14.22
N TYR A 209 -20.46 -27.70 15.20
CA TYR A 209 -19.58 -28.73 15.74
C TYR A 209 -19.28 -29.80 14.68
N PHE A 210 -18.05 -30.30 14.69
CA PHE A 210 -17.73 -31.57 14.05
C PHE A 210 -18.52 -32.68 14.74
N TYR A 211 -19.09 -33.62 14.00
CA TYR A 211 -19.63 -34.87 14.52
C TYR A 211 -19.57 -35.97 13.45
N PRO A 212 -19.22 -37.21 13.82
CA PRO A 212 -19.08 -38.30 12.88
C PRO A 212 -20.43 -38.82 12.39
N ALA A 213 -20.41 -39.50 11.23
CA ALA A 213 -21.61 -40.03 10.57
C ALA A 213 -22.44 -40.98 11.45
N ASP A 214 -21.78 -41.80 12.27
CA ASP A 214 -22.41 -42.81 13.13
C ASP A 214 -23.17 -42.21 14.34
N TRP A 215 -23.02 -40.91 14.60
CA TRP A 215 -23.81 -40.17 15.59
C TRP A 215 -25.20 -39.78 15.06
N THR A 216 -25.48 -40.06 13.79
CA THR A 216 -26.76 -39.76 13.15
C THR A 216 -27.41 -41.04 12.62
N LEU A 217 -28.74 -41.05 12.59
CA LEU A 217 -29.53 -42.19 12.11
C LEU A 217 -29.48 -42.36 10.59
N ASP A 218 -29.07 -41.33 9.85
CA ASP A 218 -28.97 -41.30 8.39
C ASP A 218 -27.52 -41.29 7.87
N GLY A 219 -26.52 -41.42 8.75
CA GLY A 219 -25.11 -41.53 8.37
C GLY A 219 -24.49 -40.22 7.88
N ASN A 220 -25.09 -39.06 8.19
CA ASN A 220 -24.63 -37.75 7.75
C ASN A 220 -23.85 -37.04 8.87
N GLY A 221 -22.52 -36.96 8.74
CA GLY A 221 -21.65 -36.19 9.64
C GLY A 221 -21.23 -34.81 9.08
N THR A 222 -20.52 -34.04 9.90
CA THR A 222 -19.92 -32.75 9.52
C THR A 222 -18.40 -32.85 9.41
N PRO A 223 -17.74 -32.07 8.53
CA PRO A 223 -16.28 -31.97 8.50
C PRO A 223 -15.75 -31.04 9.62
N LYS A 224 -14.43 -31.06 9.87
CA LYS A 224 -13.75 -30.07 10.74
C LYS A 224 -13.66 -28.75 9.98
N ASN A 225 -14.45 -27.76 10.37
CA ASN A 225 -14.46 -26.44 9.74
C ASN A 225 -13.36 -25.56 10.35
N LEU A 226 -12.35 -25.20 9.55
CA LEU A 226 -11.19 -24.39 9.99
C LEU A 226 -11.28 -22.92 9.62
N VAL A 227 -12.19 -22.57 8.72
CA VAL A 227 -12.39 -21.22 8.19
C VAL A 227 -13.87 -20.91 8.08
N MET A 228 -14.23 -19.63 8.11
CA MET A 228 -15.60 -19.19 7.85
C MET A 228 -16.07 -19.65 6.47
N SER A 229 -17.21 -20.31 6.43
CA SER A 229 -17.90 -20.65 5.19
C SER A 229 -18.31 -19.38 4.43
N ALA A 230 -18.58 -19.50 3.14
CA ALA A 230 -19.16 -18.38 2.38
C ALA A 230 -20.49 -17.91 2.99
N MET A 231 -21.20 -18.83 3.64
CA MET A 231 -22.45 -18.60 4.34
C MET A 231 -22.27 -17.77 5.60
N ASP A 232 -21.32 -18.16 6.46
CA ASP A 232 -20.96 -17.43 7.69
C ASP A 232 -20.67 -15.95 7.37
N LYS A 233 -19.87 -15.72 6.32
CA LYS A 233 -19.47 -14.39 5.84
C LYS A 233 -20.65 -13.57 5.35
N SER A 234 -21.52 -14.15 4.52
CA SER A 234 -22.70 -13.46 3.96
C SER A 234 -23.69 -13.10 5.07
N PHE A 235 -24.03 -14.04 5.94
CA PHE A 235 -25.04 -13.81 6.95
C PHE A 235 -24.58 -12.82 8.02
N ILE A 236 -23.35 -12.92 8.50
CA ILE A 236 -22.85 -11.96 9.49
C ILE A 236 -22.78 -10.55 8.91
N GLY A 237 -22.49 -10.41 7.61
CA GLY A 237 -22.58 -9.15 6.89
C GLY A 237 -24.00 -8.63 6.71
N LYS A 238 -25.04 -9.47 6.79
CA LYS A 238 -26.43 -9.00 6.86
C LYS A 238 -26.81 -8.55 8.26
N MET A 239 -26.29 -9.22 9.29
CA MET A 239 -26.56 -8.88 10.69
C MET A 239 -25.81 -7.61 11.13
N TYR A 240 -24.57 -7.45 10.64
CA TYR A 240 -23.71 -6.30 10.87
C TYR A 240 -23.26 -5.69 9.54
N PRO A 241 -24.15 -5.05 8.76
CA PRO A 241 -23.81 -4.57 7.44
C PRO A 241 -22.81 -3.44 7.48
N PHE A 242 -21.73 -3.57 6.70
CA PHE A 242 -20.91 -2.43 6.27
C PHE A 242 -21.75 -1.62 5.31
N ARG A 243 -22.65 -0.78 5.83
CA ARG A 243 -23.45 0.10 4.97
C ARG A 243 -22.53 1.14 4.35
N THR A 244 -22.01 0.84 3.17
CA THR A 244 -21.55 1.86 2.25
C THR A 244 -22.76 2.26 1.42
N ARG A 245 -23.34 3.44 1.65
CA ARG A 245 -24.16 4.10 0.62
C ARG A 245 -23.38 4.01 -0.69
N ASP A 246 -23.97 3.57 -1.80
CA ASP A 246 -23.22 3.39 -3.06
C ASP A 246 -22.52 4.71 -3.44
N GLU A 247 -21.45 4.70 -4.24
CA GLU A 247 -20.65 5.93 -4.58
C GLU A 247 -21.43 6.96 -5.42
N GLY A 248 -22.75 7.00 -5.25
CA GLY A 248 -23.77 7.32 -6.22
C GLY A 248 -23.43 8.51 -7.08
N GLN A 249 -22.80 8.24 -8.22
CA GLN A 249 -22.51 9.21 -9.26
C GLN A 249 -22.67 8.54 -10.62
N LEU A 250 -23.30 9.23 -11.56
CA LEU A 250 -23.49 8.77 -12.93
C LEU A 250 -23.48 9.96 -13.87
N ALA A 251 -22.76 9.86 -14.99
CA ALA A 251 -22.87 10.80 -16.09
C ALA A 251 -23.63 10.19 -17.27
N VAL A 252 -24.26 11.02 -18.10
CA VAL A 252 -24.94 10.57 -19.33
C VAL A 252 -23.96 9.90 -20.29
N THR A 253 -22.67 10.27 -20.27
CA THR A 253 -21.62 9.57 -21.02
C THR A 253 -21.43 8.10 -20.64
N ASP A 254 -21.90 7.68 -19.47
CA ASP A 254 -21.91 6.27 -19.03
C ASP A 254 -23.16 5.51 -19.52
N ILE A 255 -24.13 6.22 -20.10
CA ILE A 255 -25.38 5.69 -20.66
C ILE A 255 -25.29 5.64 -22.19
N ARG A 256 -24.73 6.68 -22.80
CA ARG A 256 -24.64 6.84 -24.25
C ARG A 256 -23.45 7.71 -24.69
N PRO A 257 -23.04 7.66 -25.97
CA PRO A 257 -22.07 8.59 -26.52
C PRO A 257 -22.48 10.06 -26.34
N TRP A 258 -21.49 10.95 -26.29
CA TRP A 258 -21.66 12.40 -26.12
C TRP A 258 -22.45 13.06 -27.27
N TYR A 259 -22.38 12.51 -28.48
CA TYR A 259 -23.09 12.99 -29.67
C TYR A 259 -23.79 11.83 -30.40
N PRO A 260 -25.00 12.04 -30.98
CA PRO A 260 -25.82 13.27 -30.94
C PRO A 260 -26.46 13.54 -29.56
N PRO A 261 -26.87 14.80 -29.26
CA PRO A 261 -27.58 15.10 -28.02
C PRO A 261 -28.92 14.37 -27.97
N VAL A 262 -29.32 13.91 -26.78
CA VAL A 262 -30.57 13.17 -26.54
C VAL A 262 -31.27 13.73 -25.31
N ALA A 263 -32.56 13.97 -25.45
CA ALA A 263 -33.41 14.55 -24.41
C ALA A 263 -33.62 13.61 -23.21
N LEU A 264 -33.90 12.33 -23.46
CA LEU A 264 -34.22 11.36 -22.42
C LEU A 264 -33.00 10.48 -22.12
N ASN A 265 -32.57 10.45 -20.86
CA ASN A 265 -31.38 9.73 -20.42
C ASN A 265 -31.69 9.03 -19.09
N SER A 266 -31.81 7.70 -19.11
CA SER A 266 -32.12 6.94 -17.91
C SER A 266 -31.26 5.69 -17.76
N ARG A 267 -31.04 5.29 -16.50
CA ARG A 267 -30.34 4.05 -16.15
C ARG A 267 -30.90 3.48 -14.84
N SER A 268 -31.14 2.18 -14.82
CA SER A 268 -31.44 1.46 -13.59
C SER A 268 -30.17 1.28 -12.77
N ILE A 269 -30.25 1.65 -11.50
CA ILE A 269 -29.22 1.53 -10.49
C ILE A 269 -29.65 0.46 -9.51
N THR A 270 -28.91 -0.63 -9.44
CA THR A 270 -29.12 -1.71 -8.47
C THR A 270 -28.30 -1.41 -7.22
N PHE A 271 -28.92 -1.50 -6.05
CA PHE A 271 -28.21 -1.34 -4.78
C PHE A 271 -27.23 -2.48 -4.58
N SER A 272 -26.03 -2.18 -4.10
CA SER A 272 -25.03 -3.21 -3.77
C SER A 272 -25.52 -4.21 -2.72
N THR A 273 -26.44 -3.79 -1.84
CA THR A 273 -27.18 -4.65 -0.92
C THR A 273 -28.66 -4.24 -0.90
N PRO A 274 -29.60 -5.15 -1.13
CA PRO A 274 -31.02 -4.84 -1.04
C PRO A 274 -31.41 -4.27 0.34
N TYR A 275 -32.25 -3.24 0.35
CA TYR A 275 -32.82 -2.70 1.58
C TYR A 275 -33.95 -3.58 2.11
N LEU A 276 -34.11 -3.62 3.43
CA LEU A 276 -35.24 -4.32 4.06
C LEU A 276 -36.59 -3.63 3.80
N GLN A 277 -36.57 -2.34 3.48
CA GLN A 277 -37.72 -1.50 3.15
C GLN A 277 -37.31 -0.49 2.08
N ILE A 278 -38.25 -0.05 1.24
CA ILE A 278 -37.99 0.92 0.16
C ILE A 278 -37.26 2.16 0.73
N PRO A 279 -36.03 2.47 0.28
CA PRO A 279 -35.26 3.59 0.79
C PRO A 279 -35.76 4.92 0.23
N LYS A 280 -35.41 6.03 0.90
CA LYS A 280 -35.55 7.38 0.33
C LYS A 280 -34.28 7.71 -0.47
N ILE A 281 -34.44 8.30 -1.65
CA ILE A 281 -33.34 8.68 -2.54
C ILE A 281 -33.33 10.20 -2.71
N VAL A 282 -32.18 10.81 -2.47
CA VAL A 282 -31.93 12.23 -2.66
C VAL A 282 -30.96 12.42 -3.83
N LEU A 283 -31.22 13.36 -4.73
CA LEU A 283 -30.44 13.56 -5.96
C LEU A 283 -29.79 14.95 -5.99
N GLY A 284 -28.55 15.05 -6.49
CA GLY A 284 -27.87 16.32 -6.72
C GLY A 284 -27.24 16.39 -8.11
N LEU A 285 -27.33 17.55 -8.78
CA LEU A 285 -26.69 17.78 -10.08
C LEU A 285 -25.18 18.00 -9.91
N THR A 286 -24.36 17.29 -10.68
CA THR A 286 -22.89 17.37 -10.61
C THR A 286 -22.25 17.88 -11.91
N GLN A 287 -22.89 17.63 -13.05
CA GLN A 287 -22.35 17.99 -14.36
C GLN A 287 -23.46 18.45 -15.31
N LEU A 288 -23.12 19.36 -16.22
CA LEU A 288 -23.99 19.79 -17.32
C LEU A 288 -23.16 20.21 -18.54
N ASP A 289 -23.63 19.85 -19.74
CA ASP A 289 -23.13 20.29 -21.05
C ASP A 289 -24.33 20.53 -21.98
N GLN A 290 -24.71 21.80 -22.13
CA GLN A 290 -25.87 22.22 -22.93
C GLN A 290 -25.55 23.38 -23.87
N SER A 291 -26.23 23.38 -25.01
CA SER A 291 -26.11 24.43 -26.04
C SER A 291 -26.62 25.78 -25.56
N PHE A 292 -25.88 26.86 -25.87
CA PHE A 292 -26.34 28.24 -25.63
C PHE A 292 -27.41 28.71 -26.62
N ALA A 293 -27.55 28.02 -27.76
CA ALA A 293 -28.53 28.38 -28.78
C ALA A 293 -29.98 28.04 -28.39
N SER A 294 -30.16 27.32 -27.28
CA SER A 294 -31.43 26.84 -26.73
C SER A 294 -31.60 27.25 -25.28
N ASN A 295 -32.84 27.26 -24.79
CA ASN A 295 -33.07 27.37 -23.35
C ASN A 295 -32.41 26.19 -22.63
N VAL A 296 -31.96 26.41 -21.40
CA VAL A 296 -31.23 25.43 -20.60
C VAL A 296 -32.23 24.72 -19.69
N ARG A 297 -32.34 23.39 -19.83
CA ARG A 297 -33.35 22.57 -19.14
C ARG A 297 -32.79 21.23 -18.71
N ILE A 298 -32.91 20.93 -17.42
CA ILE A 298 -32.48 19.64 -16.86
C ILE A 298 -33.37 19.26 -15.69
N ARG A 299 -33.72 17.98 -15.59
CA ARG A 299 -34.46 17.42 -14.46
C ARG A 299 -33.91 16.07 -14.06
N LEU A 300 -33.51 15.95 -12.80
CA LEU A 300 -33.17 14.68 -12.17
C LEU A 300 -34.40 14.03 -11.54
N GLN A 301 -34.62 12.73 -11.76
CA GLN A 301 -35.68 11.96 -11.09
C GLN A 301 -35.25 10.52 -10.77
N ALA A 302 -35.59 10.03 -9.58
CA ALA A 302 -35.42 8.64 -9.18
C ALA A 302 -36.79 7.96 -9.14
N THR A 303 -37.14 7.18 -10.16
CA THR A 303 -38.44 6.47 -10.23
C THR A 303 -38.43 5.35 -11.28
N PRO A 304 -38.96 4.15 -10.96
CA PRO A 304 -39.45 3.73 -9.64
C PRO A 304 -38.28 3.51 -8.66
N ILE A 305 -38.58 3.51 -7.35
CA ILE A 305 -37.65 3.12 -6.28
C ILE A 305 -38.20 1.84 -5.65
N ARG A 306 -37.36 0.82 -5.50
CA ARG A 306 -37.66 -0.49 -4.93
C ARG A 306 -36.67 -0.80 -3.82
N GLU A 307 -36.79 -1.95 -3.17
CA GLU A 307 -35.82 -2.47 -2.19
C GLU A 307 -34.47 -2.83 -2.83
N THR A 308 -34.48 -3.16 -4.12
CA THR A 308 -33.33 -3.70 -4.85
C THR A 308 -32.69 -2.69 -5.80
N ASP A 309 -33.44 -1.69 -6.25
CA ASP A 309 -33.02 -0.78 -7.31
C ASP A 309 -33.82 0.52 -7.34
N PHE A 310 -33.32 1.49 -8.10
CA PHE A 310 -34.12 2.60 -8.61
C PHE A 310 -33.73 2.95 -10.05
N THR A 311 -34.57 3.70 -10.77
CA THR A 311 -34.18 4.24 -12.09
C THR A 311 -33.89 5.73 -12.01
N LEU A 312 -32.65 6.10 -12.33
CA LEU A 312 -32.19 7.49 -12.41
C LEU A 312 -32.48 8.05 -13.80
N ASN A 313 -33.18 9.18 -13.86
CA ASN A 313 -33.49 9.93 -15.09
C ASN A 313 -32.79 11.30 -15.04
N MET A 314 -32.19 11.70 -16.16
CA MET A 314 -31.40 12.93 -16.35
C MET A 314 -31.85 13.62 -17.64
N ASP A 315 -33.08 14.12 -17.63
CA ASP A 315 -33.80 14.47 -18.86
C ASP A 315 -33.78 15.98 -19.14
N SER A 316 -33.70 16.33 -20.42
CA SER A 316 -34.05 17.64 -20.98
C SER A 316 -35.33 17.56 -21.83
N TRP A 317 -35.88 18.70 -22.22
CA TRP A 317 -37.10 18.76 -23.05
C TRP A 317 -37.12 19.99 -23.96
N GLN A 318 -38.06 20.00 -24.91
CA GLN A 318 -38.25 21.06 -25.91
C GLN A 318 -37.01 21.29 -26.79
N ASP A 319 -36.56 22.54 -26.94
CA ASP A 319 -35.46 22.95 -27.81
C ASP A 319 -34.08 22.70 -27.21
N THR A 320 -33.96 22.11 -26.03
CA THR A 320 -32.70 21.95 -25.31
C THR A 320 -31.84 20.80 -25.85
N ASP A 321 -30.68 21.15 -26.41
CA ASP A 321 -29.64 20.19 -26.76
C ASP A 321 -28.81 19.81 -25.53
N LEU A 322 -29.12 18.65 -24.94
CA LEU A 322 -28.38 18.06 -23.81
C LEU A 322 -27.30 17.09 -24.30
N TYR A 323 -26.06 17.55 -24.33
CA TYR A 323 -24.91 16.72 -24.68
C TYR A 323 -24.50 15.80 -23.53
N ASN A 324 -24.45 16.34 -22.30
CA ASN A 324 -24.10 15.59 -21.10
C ASN A 324 -24.75 16.18 -19.84
N ALA A 325 -25.08 15.32 -18.88
CA ALA A 325 -25.45 15.69 -17.52
C ALA A 325 -24.86 14.67 -16.55
N GLY A 326 -24.71 15.05 -15.29
CA GLY A 326 -24.28 14.14 -14.24
C GLY A 326 -25.09 14.35 -12.96
N ALA A 327 -25.35 13.27 -12.26
CA ALA A 327 -26.06 13.27 -11.00
C ALA A 327 -25.28 12.51 -9.95
N THR A 328 -25.45 12.91 -8.69
CA THR A 328 -25.10 12.13 -7.51
C THR A 328 -26.34 11.80 -6.70
N TRP A 329 -26.28 10.79 -5.84
CA TRP A 329 -27.38 10.46 -4.95
C TRP A 329 -26.95 10.00 -3.56
N LEU A 330 -27.88 10.14 -2.61
CA LEU A 330 -27.80 9.60 -1.26
C LEU A 330 -29.00 8.71 -0.98
N GLU A 331 -28.72 7.56 -0.36
CA GLU A 331 -29.71 6.57 0.03
C GLU A 331 -29.93 6.61 1.54
N PHE A 332 -31.20 6.60 1.96
CA PHE A 332 -31.59 6.57 3.36
C PHE A 332 -32.57 5.41 3.59
N SER A 333 -32.16 4.45 4.43
CA SER A 333 -33.06 3.41 4.92
C SER A 333 -34.17 4.03 5.77
N GLN A 334 -35.36 3.44 5.78
CA GLN A 334 -36.46 3.87 6.66
C GLN A 334 -36.09 3.79 8.16
N ASP A 335 -35.17 2.91 8.54
CA ASP A 335 -34.71 2.78 9.92
C ASP A 335 -33.65 3.84 10.31
N GLU A 336 -33.17 4.65 9.37
CA GLU A 336 -32.25 5.77 9.63
C GLU A 336 -33.01 7.00 10.17
N THR A 337 -33.63 6.82 11.33
CA THR A 337 -34.50 7.80 11.98
C THR A 337 -33.81 9.09 12.43
N SER A 338 -32.49 9.20 12.32
CA SER A 338 -31.76 10.45 12.59
C SER A 338 -31.86 11.45 11.43
N PHE A 339 -32.14 11.03 10.20
CA PHE A 339 -32.21 11.92 9.04
C PHE A 339 -33.65 12.31 8.70
N GLU A 340 -33.82 13.49 8.10
CA GLU A 340 -35.00 13.88 7.35
C GLU A 340 -34.59 14.38 5.97
N VAL A 341 -35.37 14.08 4.95
CA VAL A 341 -35.05 14.42 3.56
C VAL A 341 -36.30 14.80 2.79
N GLY A 342 -36.14 15.64 1.77
CA GLY A 342 -37.23 16.02 0.88
C GLY A 342 -36.80 16.79 -0.36
N ASP A 343 -37.79 17.09 -1.19
CA ASP A 343 -37.64 17.75 -2.49
C ASP A 343 -38.52 19.00 -2.55
N PHE A 344 -38.14 19.95 -3.40
CA PHE A 344 -38.89 21.17 -3.68
C PHE A 344 -38.81 21.54 -5.15
N ILE A 345 -39.91 22.04 -5.72
CA ILE A 345 -39.95 22.66 -7.05
C ILE A 345 -40.72 23.97 -6.98
N THR A 346 -40.19 25.03 -7.58
CA THR A 346 -40.79 26.38 -7.54
C THR A 346 -42.20 26.43 -8.13
N LEU A 347 -42.53 25.49 -9.03
CA LEU A 347 -43.84 25.41 -9.67
C LEU A 347 -44.97 24.95 -8.73
N ASP A 348 -44.63 24.41 -7.56
CA ASP A 348 -45.64 24.12 -6.52
C ASP A 348 -46.19 25.40 -5.89
N HIS A 349 -45.46 26.53 -6.01
CA HIS A 349 -45.77 27.80 -5.35
C HIS A 349 -46.15 28.93 -6.30
N ARG A 350 -45.85 28.80 -7.60
CA ARG A 350 -46.24 29.80 -8.59
C ARG A 350 -46.51 29.20 -9.98
N PRO A 351 -47.40 29.82 -10.78
CA PRO A 351 -47.69 29.38 -12.14
C PRO A 351 -46.46 29.44 -13.06
N LEU A 352 -46.45 28.54 -14.05
CA LEU A 352 -45.42 28.49 -15.09
C LEU A 352 -45.30 29.85 -15.82
N GLY A 353 -44.06 30.34 -15.98
CA GLY A 353 -43.76 31.56 -16.74
C GLY A 353 -43.86 32.88 -15.97
N ILE A 354 -44.25 32.86 -14.68
CA ILE A 354 -44.24 34.04 -13.82
C ILE A 354 -42.96 34.04 -12.97
N GLN A 355 -42.20 35.13 -12.97
CA GLN A 355 -41.04 35.30 -12.08
C GLN A 355 -41.49 35.88 -10.72
N PRO A 356 -40.79 35.59 -9.60
CA PRO A 356 -41.01 36.35 -8.38
C PRO A 356 -40.63 37.81 -8.64
N LYS A 357 -41.30 38.73 -7.96
CA LYS A 357 -40.85 40.12 -7.97
C LYS A 357 -39.45 40.17 -7.35
N PRO A 358 -38.53 41.00 -7.89
CA PRO A 358 -37.26 41.24 -7.21
C PRO A 358 -37.51 41.88 -5.85
N ASP A 359 -36.80 41.39 -4.84
CA ASP A 359 -36.69 42.01 -3.54
C ASP A 359 -35.86 43.32 -3.63
N VAL A 360 -35.70 44.01 -2.50
CA VAL A 360 -34.99 45.30 -2.42
C VAL A 360 -33.54 45.21 -2.91
N ASP A 361 -32.92 44.04 -2.80
CA ASP A 361 -31.56 43.76 -3.27
C ASP A 361 -31.49 43.29 -4.74
N GLY A 362 -32.61 43.27 -5.46
CA GLY A 362 -32.69 42.87 -6.86
C GLY A 362 -32.73 41.36 -7.09
N VAL A 363 -32.68 40.55 -6.04
CA VAL A 363 -32.77 39.09 -6.10
C VAL A 363 -34.24 38.66 -6.11
N ARG A 364 -34.60 37.67 -6.91
CA ARG A 364 -35.94 37.08 -6.95
C ARG A 364 -35.89 35.77 -6.18
N ARG A 365 -36.81 35.59 -5.23
CA ARG A 365 -36.78 34.46 -4.29
C ARG A 365 -38.10 33.68 -4.32
N ASP A 366 -37.97 32.36 -4.41
CA ASP A 366 -38.99 31.42 -3.93
C ASP A 366 -38.57 30.93 -2.55
N VAL A 367 -39.45 31.07 -1.57
CA VAL A 367 -39.20 30.60 -0.21
C VAL A 367 -40.33 29.68 0.21
N LEU A 368 -39.98 28.47 0.64
CA LEU A 368 -40.89 27.51 1.26
C LEU A 368 -40.42 27.25 2.70
N HIS A 369 -41.34 27.36 3.66
CA HIS A 369 -41.11 26.86 5.01
C HIS A 369 -41.30 25.34 5.06
N VAL A 370 -40.33 24.63 5.63
CA VAL A 370 -40.36 23.17 5.82
C VAL A 370 -40.44 22.87 7.31
N ASP A 371 -41.52 22.23 7.73
CA ASP A 371 -41.71 21.77 9.11
C ASP A 371 -41.05 20.40 9.34
N PHE A 372 -40.35 20.25 10.46
CA PHE A 372 -39.89 18.96 10.95
C PHE A 372 -40.99 18.25 11.77
N PRO A 373 -40.98 16.90 11.83
CA PRO A 373 -41.86 16.18 12.74
C PRO A 373 -41.66 16.61 14.19
N GLU A 374 -42.74 16.59 14.98
CA GLU A 374 -42.71 17.02 16.38
C GLU A 374 -41.64 16.28 17.19
N ASN A 375 -40.83 17.03 17.95
CA ASN A 375 -39.71 16.51 18.75
C ASN A 375 -38.62 15.76 17.96
N LYS A 376 -38.54 15.91 16.63
CA LYS A 376 -37.53 15.24 15.80
C LYS A 376 -36.10 15.65 16.15
N PHE A 377 -35.87 16.95 16.28
CA PHE A 377 -34.56 17.50 16.63
C PHE A 377 -34.64 18.23 17.96
N LYS A 378 -33.63 18.03 18.83
CA LYS A 378 -33.54 18.68 20.15
C LYS A 378 -32.97 20.10 20.07
N GLU A 379 -32.28 20.40 18.99
CA GLU A 379 -31.64 21.66 18.66
C GLU A 379 -31.66 21.83 17.13
N ALA A 380 -31.38 23.04 16.63
CA ALA A 380 -31.32 23.29 15.20
C ALA A 380 -30.36 22.31 14.48
N PRO A 381 -30.86 21.50 13.51
CA PRO A 381 -30.05 20.52 12.81
C PRO A 381 -29.12 21.14 11.76
N ASN A 382 -28.20 20.34 11.23
CA ASN A 382 -27.52 20.68 9.98
C ASN A 382 -28.47 20.44 8.81
N VAL A 383 -28.59 21.39 7.89
CA VAL A 383 -29.41 21.27 6.66
C VAL A 383 -28.53 21.49 5.43
N MET A 384 -28.55 20.53 4.51
CA MET A 384 -27.87 20.60 3.22
C MET A 384 -28.89 20.73 2.10
N VAL A 385 -28.59 21.51 1.06
CA VAL A 385 -29.49 21.76 -0.08
C VAL A 385 -28.69 21.71 -1.39
N TRP A 386 -29.21 21.01 -2.40
CA TRP A 386 -28.60 20.88 -3.73
C TRP A 386 -29.59 21.12 -4.86
N ILE A 387 -29.09 21.55 -6.00
CA ILE A 387 -29.86 21.71 -7.23
C ILE A 387 -30.20 20.31 -7.79
N LYS A 388 -31.49 20.07 -8.03
CA LYS A 388 -32.04 18.86 -8.65
C LYS A 388 -32.37 19.07 -10.14
N GLY A 389 -32.65 20.30 -10.54
CA GLY A 389 -33.00 20.64 -11.92
C GLY A 389 -33.53 22.06 -12.06
N PHE A 390 -33.56 22.58 -13.27
CA PHE A 390 -34.03 23.94 -13.57
C PHE A 390 -34.37 24.13 -15.05
N GLU A 391 -35.08 25.22 -15.33
CA GLU A 391 -35.39 25.76 -16.65
C GLU A 391 -35.09 27.25 -16.68
N MET A 392 -34.15 27.66 -17.53
CA MET A 392 -33.76 29.06 -17.72
C MET A 392 -33.73 29.45 -19.20
N ALA A 393 -34.13 30.68 -19.49
CA ALA A 393 -34.18 31.17 -20.87
C ALA A 393 -32.78 31.39 -21.46
N LYS A 394 -32.68 31.24 -22.78
CA LYS A 394 -31.53 31.71 -23.57
C LYS A 394 -31.57 33.21 -23.76
N GLY A 395 -30.41 33.83 -23.95
CA GLY A 395 -30.29 35.28 -24.16
C GLY A 395 -30.27 36.13 -22.89
N ALA A 396 -30.31 35.47 -21.73
CA ALA A 396 -29.97 36.05 -20.44
C ALA A 396 -29.05 35.08 -19.70
N ASN A 397 -28.15 35.61 -18.88
CA ASN A 397 -27.21 34.79 -18.13
C ASN A 397 -27.92 33.82 -17.17
N TRP A 398 -27.32 32.68 -16.93
CA TRP A 398 -27.89 31.60 -16.13
C TRP A 398 -27.35 31.69 -14.71
N ARG A 399 -28.18 32.15 -13.77
CA ARG A 399 -27.79 32.33 -12.38
C ARG A 399 -28.82 31.79 -11.42
N LEU A 400 -28.39 30.85 -10.59
CA LEU A 400 -29.26 30.14 -9.67
C LEU A 400 -28.50 29.77 -8.40
N ARG A 401 -29.11 29.97 -7.24
CA ARG A 401 -28.61 29.49 -5.95
C ARG A 401 -29.76 28.86 -5.15
N VAL A 402 -29.46 27.76 -4.46
CA VAL A 402 -30.37 27.12 -3.51
C VAL A 402 -29.71 27.00 -2.14
N LEU A 403 -30.44 27.35 -1.08
CA LEU A 403 -29.90 27.35 0.28
C LEU A 403 -31.00 27.27 1.35
N ALA A 404 -30.65 26.81 2.55
CA ALA A 404 -31.52 26.83 3.73
C ALA A 404 -31.26 28.08 4.59
N LYS A 405 -32.33 28.76 5.02
CA LYS A 405 -32.32 29.91 5.95
C LYS A 405 -33.17 29.57 7.18
N ASN A 406 -33.03 30.37 8.23
CA ASN A 406 -33.90 30.33 9.42
C ASN A 406 -34.10 28.92 10.00
N ILE A 407 -33.01 28.15 10.13
CA ILE A 407 -33.05 26.77 10.63
C ILE A 407 -33.28 26.77 12.14
N THR A 408 -34.37 26.16 12.58
CA THR A 408 -34.74 25.92 13.98
C THR A 408 -34.91 24.42 14.24
N GLU A 409 -35.16 24.04 15.49
CA GLU A 409 -35.53 22.68 15.88
C GLU A 409 -36.88 22.22 15.31
N THR A 410 -37.74 23.16 14.88
CA THR A 410 -39.08 22.89 14.33
C THR A 410 -39.15 22.93 12.82
N GLY A 411 -38.19 23.58 12.13
CA GLY A 411 -38.24 23.70 10.68
C GLY A 411 -37.14 24.59 10.10
N PHE A 412 -37.22 24.88 8.80
CA PHE A 412 -36.33 25.83 8.12
C PHE A 412 -36.97 26.42 6.86
N ASP A 413 -36.43 27.54 6.38
CA ASP A 413 -36.83 28.15 5.12
C ASP A 413 -35.93 27.69 3.98
N LEU A 414 -36.49 27.03 2.98
CA LEU A 414 -35.82 26.64 1.76
C LEU A 414 -35.95 27.74 0.71
N ALA A 415 -34.83 28.34 0.30
CA ALA A 415 -34.80 29.44 -0.66
C ALA A 415 -34.19 29.03 -2.01
N VAL A 416 -34.87 29.36 -3.09
CA VAL A 416 -34.38 29.29 -4.47
C VAL A 416 -34.28 30.71 -5.02
N GLU A 417 -33.07 31.14 -5.37
CA GLU A 417 -32.75 32.53 -5.70
C GLU A 417 -32.21 32.66 -7.13
N SER A 418 -32.71 33.64 -7.87
CA SER A 418 -32.17 34.09 -9.17
C SER A 418 -31.98 35.61 -9.18
N TRP A 419 -31.07 36.14 -9.99
CA TRP A 419 -30.74 37.57 -9.95
C TRP A 419 -30.34 38.16 -11.31
N ALA A 420 -30.25 39.49 -11.34
CA ALA A 420 -29.93 40.31 -12.51
C ALA A 420 -30.89 40.08 -13.69
N ASP A 421 -30.35 39.77 -14.87
CA ASP A 421 -31.09 39.53 -16.12
C ASP A 421 -31.67 38.10 -16.23
N THR A 422 -31.35 37.20 -15.29
CA THR A 422 -31.76 35.79 -15.34
C THR A 422 -33.27 35.64 -15.44
N VAL A 423 -33.73 34.82 -16.40
CA VAL A 423 -35.13 34.42 -16.55
C VAL A 423 -35.28 32.94 -16.19
N ALA A 424 -35.63 32.66 -14.93
CA ALA A 424 -35.70 31.30 -14.37
C ALA A 424 -37.14 30.78 -14.30
N VAL A 425 -37.58 30.04 -15.32
CA VAL A 425 -38.96 29.55 -15.45
C VAL A 425 -39.33 28.58 -14.32
N SER A 426 -38.43 27.66 -14.00
CA SER A 426 -38.57 26.75 -12.85
C SER A 426 -37.22 26.33 -12.30
N ALA A 427 -37.19 25.95 -11.04
CA ALA A 427 -36.05 25.32 -10.40
C ALA A 427 -36.52 24.32 -9.35
N SER A 428 -35.72 23.30 -9.11
CA SER A 428 -35.97 22.26 -8.12
C SER A 428 -34.70 21.95 -7.35
N CYS A 429 -34.88 21.62 -6.08
CA CYS A 429 -33.80 21.25 -5.17
C CYS A 429 -34.21 20.09 -4.26
N THR A 430 -33.20 19.49 -3.64
CA THR A 430 -33.39 18.49 -2.59
C THR A 430 -32.69 18.94 -1.32
N TRP A 431 -33.15 18.45 -0.18
CA TRP A 431 -32.56 18.77 1.11
C TRP A 431 -32.42 17.54 2.02
N VAL A 432 -31.43 17.63 2.92
CA VAL A 432 -31.16 16.63 3.97
C VAL A 432 -30.92 17.36 5.29
N ALA A 433 -31.68 17.00 6.33
CA ALA A 433 -31.54 17.50 7.68
C ALA A 433 -31.11 16.39 8.66
N TYR A 434 -30.17 16.67 9.55
CA TYR A 434 -29.66 15.70 10.53
C TYR A 434 -29.06 16.38 11.78
N PRO A 435 -28.91 15.67 12.92
CA PRO A 435 -28.44 16.25 14.17
C PRO A 435 -27.05 16.87 14.04
N ARG A 436 -26.79 17.95 14.78
CA ARG A 436 -25.53 18.70 14.69
C ARG A 436 -24.30 17.84 14.99
N ASN A 437 -24.43 16.94 15.97
CA ASN A 437 -23.38 16.06 16.45
C ASN A 437 -23.45 14.65 15.83
N GLN A 438 -23.97 14.54 14.61
CA GLN A 438 -24.06 13.24 13.92
C GLN A 438 -22.67 12.64 13.73
N GLU A 439 -22.39 11.57 14.47
CA GLU A 439 -21.10 10.87 14.40
C GLU A 439 -20.86 10.33 12.99
N GLY A 440 -19.64 10.50 12.49
CA GLY A 440 -19.25 10.01 11.17
C GLY A 440 -19.80 10.82 10.00
N VAL A 441 -20.37 12.00 10.22
CA VAL A 441 -20.85 12.89 9.15
C VAL A 441 -20.27 14.29 9.30
N LEU A 442 -19.66 14.79 8.23
CA LEU A 442 -19.25 16.19 8.09
C LEU A 442 -19.93 16.78 6.86
N ASN A 443 -20.33 18.06 6.94
CA ASN A 443 -20.78 18.84 5.79
C ASN A 443 -19.94 20.10 5.63
N GLY A 444 -20.03 20.69 4.44
CA GLY A 444 -19.37 21.94 4.13
C GLY A 444 -19.83 22.49 2.80
N ARG A 445 -19.40 23.71 2.50
CA ARG A 445 -19.59 24.38 1.22
C ARG A 445 -18.25 24.94 0.77
N VAL A 446 -17.95 24.79 -0.51
CA VAL A 446 -16.78 25.38 -1.16
C VAL A 446 -17.25 26.28 -2.29
N CYS A 447 -16.68 27.48 -2.40
CA CYS A 447 -16.95 28.38 -3.51
C CYS A 447 -15.62 28.75 -4.20
N SER A 448 -15.60 28.81 -5.53
CA SER A 448 -14.39 29.22 -6.27
C SER A 448 -13.92 30.64 -5.92
N SER A 449 -14.83 31.51 -5.47
CA SER A 449 -14.50 32.85 -4.98
C SER A 449 -13.66 32.86 -3.71
N ASP A 450 -13.68 31.78 -2.92
CA ASP A 450 -12.92 31.71 -1.67
C ASP A 450 -11.42 31.48 -1.91
N TYR A 451 -11.05 31.06 -3.13
CA TYR A 451 -9.69 30.61 -3.47
C TYR A 451 -9.03 31.42 -4.58
N ARG A 452 -9.78 32.25 -5.31
CA ARG A 452 -9.20 33.11 -6.36
C ARG A 452 -9.99 34.37 -6.61
N THR A 453 -9.29 35.34 -7.19
CA THR A 453 -9.91 36.52 -7.79
C THR A 453 -10.69 36.16 -9.06
N TRP A 454 -11.64 37.03 -9.41
CA TRP A 454 -12.57 36.83 -10.51
C TRP A 454 -11.94 36.81 -11.90
N TYR A 455 -10.77 37.42 -12.06
CA TYR A 455 -9.97 37.46 -13.28
C TYR A 455 -8.52 37.00 -13.00
N PRO A 456 -7.86 36.34 -13.96
CA PRO A 456 -8.40 35.83 -15.23
C PRO A 456 -9.34 34.65 -15.02
N ALA A 457 -10.30 34.48 -15.94
CA ALA A 457 -11.18 33.32 -15.94
C ALA A 457 -10.35 32.03 -16.10
N LYS A 458 -10.67 31.01 -15.30
CA LYS A 458 -9.97 29.72 -15.33
C LYS A 458 -10.97 28.59 -15.58
N ALA A 459 -10.60 27.73 -16.53
CA ALA A 459 -11.33 26.51 -16.84
C ALA A 459 -11.25 25.51 -15.67
N GLN A 460 -10.08 25.34 -15.06
CA GLN A 460 -9.87 24.41 -13.95
C GLN A 460 -9.88 25.17 -12.62
N ASN A 461 -10.72 24.72 -11.68
CA ASN A 461 -10.83 25.30 -10.35
C ASN A 461 -10.84 24.19 -9.31
N SER A 462 -9.89 24.22 -8.37
CA SER A 462 -9.81 23.21 -7.32
C SER A 462 -9.27 23.79 -6.01
N GLY A 463 -9.49 23.07 -4.91
CA GLY A 463 -8.98 23.41 -3.60
C GLY A 463 -9.02 22.24 -2.62
N ALA A 464 -8.16 22.27 -1.62
CA ALA A 464 -8.12 21.25 -0.58
C ALA A 464 -9.07 21.59 0.57
N VAL A 465 -9.82 20.60 1.04
CA VAL A 465 -10.65 20.67 2.25
C VAL A 465 -10.02 19.76 3.28
N ALA A 466 -9.66 20.32 4.44
CA ALA A 466 -9.27 19.55 5.61
C ALA A 466 -10.49 19.32 6.51
N PHE A 467 -10.66 18.10 7.00
CA PHE A 467 -11.68 17.78 7.99
C PHE A 467 -11.27 18.30 9.36
N SER A 468 -12.22 18.89 10.09
CA SER A 468 -12.00 19.39 11.47
C SER A 468 -11.55 18.28 12.43
N LYS A 469 -11.95 17.03 12.15
CA LYS A 469 -11.48 15.83 12.82
C LYS A 469 -11.25 14.74 11.77
N PRO A 470 -10.11 14.02 11.80
CA PRO A 470 -9.91 12.87 10.92
C PRO A 470 -10.96 11.77 11.17
N PHE A 471 -11.43 11.16 10.10
CA PHE A 471 -12.24 9.95 10.16
C PHE A 471 -11.35 8.73 10.44
N ASP A 472 -11.90 7.72 11.12
CA ASP A 472 -11.17 6.47 11.39
C ASP A 472 -10.92 5.63 10.13
N ARG A 473 -11.69 5.88 9.07
CA ARG A 473 -11.59 5.28 7.74
C ARG A 473 -11.74 6.37 6.68
N ILE A 474 -11.28 6.14 5.45
CA ILE A 474 -11.49 7.10 4.35
C ILE A 474 -13.01 7.26 4.15
N PRO A 475 -13.57 8.48 4.30
CA PRO A 475 -15.00 8.71 4.16
C PRO A 475 -15.40 8.73 2.68
N LYS A 476 -16.70 8.56 2.40
CA LYS A 476 -17.25 8.89 1.08
C LYS A 476 -17.56 10.39 1.03
N VAL A 477 -17.21 11.05 -0.08
CA VAL A 477 -17.48 12.48 -0.30
C VAL A 477 -18.55 12.64 -1.36
N TYR A 478 -19.66 13.26 -0.99
CA TYR A 478 -20.76 13.61 -1.89
C TYR A 478 -20.66 15.10 -2.24
N ILE A 479 -20.57 15.40 -3.54
CA ILE A 479 -20.52 16.76 -4.07
C ILE A 479 -21.67 16.94 -5.06
N ALA A 480 -22.40 18.04 -4.93
CA ALA A 480 -23.40 18.49 -5.89
C ALA A 480 -23.45 20.03 -5.90
N LEU A 481 -23.92 20.58 -7.02
CA LEU A 481 -24.06 22.02 -7.21
C LEU A 481 -25.19 22.55 -6.33
N ASN A 482 -24.91 23.61 -5.57
CA ASN A 482 -25.92 24.41 -4.90
C ASN A 482 -26.02 25.84 -5.46
N GLU A 483 -25.08 26.23 -6.34
CA GLU A 483 -25.03 27.53 -6.99
C GLU A 483 -24.34 27.43 -8.35
N LEU A 484 -24.79 28.25 -9.30
CA LEU A 484 -24.12 28.51 -10.57
C LEU A 484 -24.34 29.97 -11.02
N ASP A 485 -23.32 30.57 -11.63
CA ASP A 485 -23.37 31.90 -12.27
C ASP A 485 -22.59 31.82 -13.58
N MET A 486 -23.32 31.76 -14.70
CA MET A 486 -22.76 31.40 -16.01
C MET A 486 -23.25 32.34 -17.11
N ASP A 487 -22.32 32.75 -17.97
CA ASP A 487 -22.60 33.60 -19.14
C ASP A 487 -23.40 32.83 -20.22
N SER A 488 -24.38 33.49 -20.81
CA SER A 488 -25.28 32.89 -21.80
C SER A 488 -24.81 33.01 -23.25
N SER A 489 -23.69 33.69 -23.51
CA SER A 489 -23.13 33.81 -24.87
C SER A 489 -22.36 32.57 -25.33
N ARG A 490 -22.16 31.61 -24.42
CA ARG A 490 -21.37 30.38 -24.59
C ARG A 490 -22.12 29.19 -24.03
N ASN A 491 -21.78 27.99 -24.47
CA ASN A 491 -22.42 26.76 -23.97
C ASN A 491 -22.30 26.67 -22.45
N LEU A 492 -23.29 26.09 -21.79
CA LEU A 492 -23.24 25.85 -20.35
C LEU A 492 -22.51 24.54 -20.09
N ARG A 493 -21.24 24.64 -19.66
CA ARG A 493 -20.41 23.47 -19.33
C ARG A 493 -19.76 23.60 -17.97
N ILE A 494 -20.15 22.71 -17.06
CA ILE A 494 -19.65 22.66 -15.70
C ILE A 494 -19.60 21.21 -15.20
N LYS A 495 -18.57 20.87 -14.42
CA LYS A 495 -18.43 19.60 -13.72
C LYS A 495 -17.87 19.82 -12.32
N ALA A 496 -18.58 19.34 -11.31
CA ALA A 496 -18.12 19.34 -9.92
C ALA A 496 -17.87 17.91 -9.43
N PHE A 497 -16.70 17.67 -8.81
CA PHE A 497 -16.33 16.37 -8.26
C PHE A 497 -15.27 16.51 -7.15
N ALA A 498 -15.05 15.45 -6.38
CA ALA A 498 -13.96 15.36 -5.41
C ALA A 498 -12.99 14.25 -5.82
N ASP A 499 -11.71 14.46 -5.54
CA ASP A 499 -10.67 13.43 -5.61
C ASP A 499 -9.73 13.54 -4.39
N LYS A 500 -8.69 12.71 -4.35
CA LYS A 500 -7.70 12.68 -3.26
C LYS A 500 -8.34 12.58 -1.87
N ILE A 501 -9.40 11.79 -1.77
CA ILE A 501 -10.16 11.63 -0.52
C ILE A 501 -9.34 10.79 0.45
N THR A 502 -9.06 11.35 1.62
CA THR A 502 -8.34 10.70 2.73
C THR A 502 -9.18 10.77 3.98
N ALA A 503 -8.78 10.05 5.03
CA ALA A 503 -9.34 10.20 6.37
C ALA A 503 -9.26 11.64 6.91
N LYS A 504 -8.39 12.50 6.37
CA LYS A 504 -8.12 13.87 6.89
C LYS A 504 -8.70 14.98 6.02
N GLY A 505 -9.14 14.69 4.79
CA GLY A 505 -9.61 15.71 3.87
C GLY A 505 -9.75 15.20 2.44
N PHE A 506 -10.10 16.09 1.51
CA PHE A 506 -10.22 15.79 0.08
C PHE A 506 -9.89 17.02 -0.77
N THR A 507 -9.75 16.87 -2.09
CA THR A 507 -9.67 17.99 -3.03
C THR A 507 -10.95 18.10 -3.83
N TRP A 508 -11.56 19.28 -3.85
CA TRP A 508 -12.74 19.57 -4.67
C TRP A 508 -12.33 20.16 -6.01
N HIS A 509 -13.15 19.92 -7.04
CA HIS A 509 -13.00 20.47 -8.39
C HIS A 509 -14.32 21.06 -8.88
N GLY A 510 -14.25 22.16 -9.63
CA GLY A 510 -15.36 22.87 -10.25
C GLY A 510 -14.93 23.38 -11.63
N ASP A 511 -14.90 22.47 -12.59
CA ASP A 511 -14.26 22.69 -13.88
C ASP A 511 -15.27 23.09 -14.97
N THR A 512 -14.83 23.97 -15.86
CA THR A 512 -15.46 24.29 -17.13
C THR A 512 -14.50 23.95 -18.28
N TRP A 513 -14.99 23.83 -19.51
CA TRP A 513 -14.14 23.50 -20.66
C TRP A 513 -14.63 24.13 -21.96
N ALA A 514 -13.78 24.04 -22.99
CA ALA A 514 -13.97 24.66 -24.30
C ALA A 514 -14.23 26.17 -24.19
N ASP A 515 -15.38 26.65 -24.66
CA ASP A 515 -15.73 28.08 -24.68
C ASP A 515 -16.51 28.55 -23.44
N SER A 516 -16.72 27.66 -22.46
CA SER A 516 -17.33 27.99 -21.17
C SER A 516 -16.25 28.43 -20.17
N LEU A 517 -16.28 29.68 -19.73
CA LEU A 517 -15.31 30.25 -18.78
C LEU A 517 -16.03 30.79 -17.53
N LEU A 518 -15.51 30.47 -16.33
CA LEU A 518 -16.12 30.82 -15.04
C LEU A 518 -15.56 32.16 -14.50
N SER A 519 -16.37 33.22 -14.48
CA SER A 519 -16.02 34.59 -14.00
C SER A 519 -17.11 35.12 -13.05
N ILE A 520 -16.78 35.82 -11.95
CA ILE A 520 -17.80 36.41 -11.02
C ILE A 520 -17.49 37.87 -10.67
N LEU A 521 -18.44 38.79 -10.84
CA LEU A 521 -18.29 40.26 -10.72
C LEU A 521 -18.66 40.83 -9.33
N ILE A 522 -17.90 41.83 -8.86
CA ILE A 522 -18.44 42.99 -8.11
C ILE A 522 -17.92 44.27 -8.79
N SER A 523 -18.85 45.19 -9.07
CA SER A 523 -18.61 46.51 -9.68
C SER A 523 -17.83 47.43 -8.72
N MET A 524 -16.74 48.06 -9.19
CA MET A 524 -16.42 49.47 -8.91
C MET A 524 -15.55 50.07 -10.03
N ALA A 525 -15.82 51.33 -10.34
CA ALA A 525 -15.31 52.09 -11.47
C ALA A 525 -13.83 52.49 -11.37
N GLY A 526 -13.16 52.60 -12.53
CA GLY A 526 -12.20 53.67 -12.78
C GLY A 526 -10.71 53.31 -12.94
N LYS A 527 -10.20 53.60 -14.16
CA LYS A 527 -8.83 54.00 -14.56
C LYS A 527 -7.74 52.92 -14.77
N ALA A 528 -7.56 52.61 -16.07
CA ALA A 528 -6.33 52.64 -16.88
C ALA A 528 -5.00 52.08 -16.35
N VAL A 529 -4.37 51.17 -17.12
CA VAL A 529 -2.97 51.26 -17.60
C VAL A 529 -2.83 50.53 -18.95
N LEU A 530 -2.14 51.18 -19.89
CA LEU A 530 -1.78 50.76 -21.25
C LEU A 530 -0.34 50.19 -21.28
N LEU A 531 0.12 49.75 -22.47
CA LEU A 531 1.49 49.38 -22.91
C LEU A 531 1.84 47.87 -22.77
N LEU A 532 2.48 47.18 -23.73
CA LEU A 532 2.92 47.50 -25.10
C LEU A 532 3.26 46.17 -25.85
N ALA A 533 3.14 46.26 -27.17
CA ALA A 533 3.65 45.43 -28.27
C ALA A 533 4.68 44.30 -28.02
N SER A 534 4.56 43.21 -28.80
CA SER A 534 5.74 42.55 -29.40
C SER A 534 5.39 41.87 -30.74
N LEU A 535 6.29 42.12 -31.69
CA LEU A 535 6.42 41.63 -33.05
C LEU A 535 6.09 40.15 -33.27
N ALA A 536 5.31 39.85 -34.31
CA ALA A 536 5.34 38.54 -34.96
C ALA A 536 6.51 38.49 -35.96
N LEU A 537 7.57 37.76 -35.63
CA LEU A 537 8.61 37.37 -36.57
C LEU A 537 8.11 36.16 -37.39
N GLN A 538 8.12 36.29 -38.71
CA GLN A 538 8.05 35.17 -39.64
C GLN A 538 9.29 34.28 -39.43
N VAL A 539 9.11 33.11 -38.82
CA VAL A 539 10.11 32.05 -38.87
C VAL A 539 9.87 31.25 -40.14
N SER A 540 10.80 31.39 -41.08
CA SER A 540 10.93 30.46 -42.20
C SER A 540 11.20 29.07 -41.63
N ALA A 541 10.43 28.08 -42.07
CA ALA A 541 10.60 26.68 -41.70
C ALA A 541 11.98 26.18 -42.17
N LEU A 542 12.98 26.27 -41.31
CA LEU A 542 14.16 25.42 -41.37
C LEU A 542 13.71 24.01 -41.00
N THR A 543 13.85 23.08 -41.93
CA THR A 543 13.70 21.65 -41.69
C THR A 543 14.74 21.23 -40.64
N LEU A 544 14.31 21.10 -39.39
CA LEU A 544 15.11 20.46 -38.34
C LEU A 544 15.47 19.05 -38.83
N PRO A 545 16.76 18.64 -38.79
CA PRO A 545 17.09 17.22 -38.94
C PRO A 545 16.30 16.42 -37.90
N GLY A 546 15.71 15.30 -38.33
CA GLY A 546 14.89 14.47 -37.44
C GLY A 546 15.66 14.06 -36.18
N LEU A 547 14.97 14.07 -35.03
CA LEU A 547 15.56 13.65 -33.77
C LEU A 547 16.00 12.17 -33.86
N PRO A 548 17.07 11.76 -33.14
CA PRO A 548 17.55 10.38 -33.20
C PRO A 548 16.47 9.35 -32.84
N GLN A 549 16.50 8.21 -33.51
CA GLN A 549 15.57 7.11 -33.27
C GLN A 549 16.30 5.84 -32.84
N LEU A 550 15.77 5.18 -31.81
CA LEU A 550 16.16 3.85 -31.35
C LEU A 550 15.22 2.82 -31.96
N THR A 551 15.76 1.80 -32.65
CA THR A 551 14.97 0.76 -33.32
C THR A 551 15.22 -0.60 -32.67
N LEU A 552 14.21 -1.13 -32.00
CA LEU A 552 14.20 -2.49 -31.45
C LEU A 552 13.31 -3.39 -32.29
N PRO A 553 13.43 -4.74 -32.20
CA PRO A 553 12.57 -5.65 -32.95
C PRO A 553 11.07 -5.41 -32.73
N TRP A 554 10.68 -4.91 -31.55
CA TRP A 554 9.30 -4.73 -31.10
C TRP A 554 8.82 -3.28 -31.10
N GLY A 555 9.59 -2.32 -31.65
CA GLY A 555 9.15 -0.93 -31.76
C GLY A 555 10.28 0.06 -32.07
N LYS A 556 9.88 1.31 -32.33
CA LYS A 556 10.80 2.45 -32.47
C LYS A 556 10.53 3.50 -31.40
N TRP A 557 11.57 4.17 -30.92
CA TRP A 557 11.45 5.31 -30.00
C TRP A 557 12.22 6.49 -30.58
N GLU A 558 11.59 7.66 -30.57
CA GLU A 558 12.21 8.90 -31.00
C GLU A 558 12.64 9.69 -29.75
N ALA A 559 13.85 10.21 -29.76
CA ALA A 559 14.36 11.00 -28.65
C ALA A 559 13.64 12.35 -28.53
N THR A 560 13.63 12.90 -27.34
CA THR A 560 13.30 14.31 -27.08
C THR A 560 14.46 15.00 -26.38
N PRO A 561 14.67 16.33 -26.56
CA PRO A 561 15.59 17.06 -25.70
C PRO A 561 15.14 16.97 -24.24
N SER A 562 16.09 16.70 -23.33
CA SER A 562 15.81 16.63 -21.90
C SER A 562 15.36 17.99 -21.38
N PRO A 563 14.30 18.07 -20.55
CA PRO A 563 13.93 19.32 -19.88
C PRO A 563 15.12 19.89 -19.09
N GLY A 564 15.43 21.16 -19.32
CA GLY A 564 16.51 21.86 -18.60
C GLY A 564 17.93 21.69 -19.19
N ASP A 565 18.17 20.76 -20.12
CA ASP A 565 19.44 20.66 -20.85
C ASP A 565 19.24 20.09 -22.26
N PRO A 566 19.25 20.94 -23.31
CA PRO A 566 19.06 20.50 -24.69
C PRO A 566 20.22 19.67 -25.26
N ASN A 567 21.36 19.58 -24.56
CA ASN A 567 22.48 18.73 -24.96
C ASN A 567 22.28 17.27 -24.56
N ILE A 568 21.19 16.93 -23.87
CA ILE A 568 20.83 15.57 -23.50
C ILE A 568 19.59 15.17 -24.29
N TYR A 569 19.67 14.02 -24.94
CA TYR A 569 18.54 13.36 -25.58
C TYR A 569 18.00 12.26 -24.67
N LEU A 570 16.70 12.34 -24.41
CA LEU A 570 15.93 11.42 -23.59
C LEU A 570 15.15 10.47 -24.48
N PHE A 571 15.38 9.17 -24.32
CA PHE A 571 14.45 8.13 -24.78
C PHE A 571 13.64 7.67 -23.58
N GLN A 572 12.40 8.13 -23.48
CA GLN A 572 11.52 7.85 -22.34
C GLN A 572 10.67 6.59 -22.59
N ASN A 573 10.46 5.80 -21.54
CA ASN A 573 9.60 4.61 -21.53
C ASN A 573 9.90 3.61 -22.66
N VAL A 574 11.19 3.34 -22.86
CA VAL A 574 11.65 2.27 -23.77
C VAL A 574 11.33 0.93 -23.14
N ARG A 575 10.54 0.10 -23.83
CA ARG A 575 10.22 -1.25 -23.36
C ARG A 575 11.45 -2.15 -23.47
N PHE A 576 11.93 -2.68 -22.35
CA PHE A 576 13.02 -3.66 -22.34
C PHE A 576 12.57 -5.08 -22.03
N GLY A 577 11.36 -5.27 -21.49
CA GLY A 577 10.73 -6.57 -21.26
C GLY A 577 9.27 -6.62 -21.74
N ALA A 578 8.80 -7.82 -22.06
CA ALA A 578 7.38 -8.10 -22.23
C ALA A 578 6.64 -7.91 -20.89
N LYS A 579 5.31 -7.74 -20.93
CA LYS A 579 4.49 -7.88 -19.73
C LYS A 579 4.75 -9.26 -19.13
N PRO A 580 5.32 -9.37 -17.93
CA PRO A 580 5.62 -10.67 -17.35
C PRO A 580 4.33 -11.41 -17.02
N GLU A 581 4.34 -12.74 -17.15
CA GLU A 581 3.35 -13.56 -16.47
C GLU A 581 3.50 -13.34 -14.96
N ARG A 582 2.39 -13.29 -14.24
CA ARG A 582 2.41 -13.16 -12.77
C ARG A 582 3.26 -14.25 -12.16
N PHE A 583 4.19 -13.81 -11.31
CA PHE A 583 5.16 -14.69 -10.63
C PHE A 583 6.01 -15.51 -11.60
N GLY A 584 6.15 -15.05 -12.85
CA GLY A 584 6.93 -15.70 -13.91
C GLY A 584 8.21 -14.95 -14.25
N ALA A 585 9.08 -15.60 -15.01
CA ALA A 585 10.33 -15.01 -15.48
C ALA A 585 10.08 -13.93 -16.55
N PRO A 586 10.87 -12.85 -16.56
CA PRO A 586 10.77 -11.84 -17.61
C PRO A 586 11.40 -12.32 -18.91
N THR A 587 10.87 -11.84 -20.03
CA THR A 587 11.36 -12.15 -21.37
C THR A 587 11.39 -10.90 -22.23
N PHE A 588 12.18 -10.91 -23.31
CA PHE A 588 12.04 -9.87 -24.34
C PHE A 588 10.67 -10.00 -25.02
N PRO A 589 10.08 -8.89 -25.49
CA PRO A 589 8.90 -8.92 -26.34
C PRO A 589 9.07 -9.90 -27.51
N ASN A 590 8.09 -10.79 -27.69
CA ASN A 590 8.08 -11.78 -28.77
C ASN A 590 7.40 -11.26 -30.05
N TRP A 591 6.76 -10.08 -29.99
CA TRP A 591 6.14 -9.44 -31.14
C TRP A 591 7.14 -8.55 -31.89
N ARG A 592 6.81 -8.23 -33.14
CA ARG A 592 7.56 -7.25 -33.94
C ARG A 592 6.69 -6.05 -34.26
N SER A 593 7.30 -4.87 -34.22
CA SER A 593 6.65 -3.64 -34.64
C SER A 593 7.67 -2.68 -35.24
N ASN A 594 7.25 -1.96 -36.28
CA ASN A 594 8.03 -0.90 -36.90
C ASN A 594 7.45 0.50 -36.60
N THR A 595 6.45 0.59 -35.71
CA THR A 595 5.78 1.85 -35.36
C THR A 595 6.54 2.58 -34.25
N ILE A 596 6.54 3.91 -34.33
CA ILE A 596 7.06 4.78 -33.28
C ILE A 596 6.13 4.66 -32.07
N GLN A 597 6.69 4.22 -30.95
CA GLN A 597 6.03 4.10 -29.67
C GLN A 597 6.04 5.46 -28.98
N ARG A 598 4.86 5.93 -28.54
CA ARG A 598 4.69 7.19 -27.79
C ARG A 598 4.03 6.87 -26.45
N VAL A 599 4.82 6.37 -25.51
CA VAL A 599 4.36 6.11 -24.13
C VAL A 599 4.66 7.37 -23.31
N THR A 600 3.69 8.29 -23.28
CA THR A 600 3.86 9.61 -22.67
C THR A 600 3.60 9.63 -21.17
N GLN A 601 2.95 8.60 -20.62
CA GLN A 601 2.64 8.51 -19.19
C GLN A 601 3.75 7.77 -18.45
N ASN A 602 4.27 8.36 -17.37
CA ASN A 602 5.23 7.68 -16.51
C ASN A 602 4.57 6.50 -15.81
N THR A 603 5.27 5.38 -15.82
CA THR A 603 4.73 4.08 -15.40
C THR A 603 5.66 3.46 -14.35
N SER A 604 5.09 2.90 -13.29
CA SER A 604 5.79 2.15 -12.25
C SER A 604 5.22 0.74 -12.12
N CYS A 605 5.99 -0.16 -11.50
CA CYS A 605 5.46 -1.47 -11.11
C CYS A 605 4.48 -1.30 -9.95
N ILE A 606 3.50 -2.22 -9.84
CA ILE A 606 2.63 -2.30 -8.66
C ILE A 606 3.49 -2.44 -7.42
N GLN A 607 3.25 -1.58 -6.44
CA GLN A 607 4.04 -1.50 -5.21
C GLN A 607 3.13 -1.34 -3.99
N ILE A 608 3.73 -1.32 -2.80
CA ILE A 608 3.02 -0.87 -1.60
C ILE A 608 3.00 0.65 -1.55
N ASP A 609 2.03 1.20 -0.84
CA ASP A 609 2.00 2.61 -0.42
C ASP A 609 2.64 2.71 0.98
N PRO A 610 3.88 3.23 1.09
CA PRO A 610 4.55 3.38 2.38
C PRO A 610 3.83 4.37 3.31
N SER A 611 3.09 5.33 2.76
CA SER A 611 2.34 6.33 3.54
C SER A 611 1.16 5.72 4.31
N GLN A 612 0.66 4.57 3.87
CA GLN A 612 -0.37 3.78 4.58
C GLN A 612 0.21 3.00 5.76
N LEU A 613 1.53 2.90 5.89
CA LEU A 613 2.18 2.26 7.01
C LEU A 613 2.23 3.24 8.20
N LYS A 614 1.71 2.83 9.37
CA LYS A 614 1.72 3.67 10.60
C LYS A 614 3.14 3.93 11.14
N LYS A 615 4.04 2.97 10.92
CA LYS A 615 5.48 2.97 11.23
C LYS A 615 6.16 2.18 10.09
N PRO A 616 6.39 2.77 8.91
CA PRO A 616 7.07 2.07 7.82
C PRO A 616 8.43 1.52 8.33
N PRO A 617 8.78 0.25 8.06
CA PRO A 617 10.14 -0.24 8.28
C PRO A 617 11.09 0.68 7.49
N GLY A 618 12.04 1.32 8.15
CA GLY A 618 12.88 2.33 7.50
C GLY A 618 12.31 3.76 7.44
N GLY A 619 11.23 4.08 8.17
CA GLY A 619 10.67 5.43 8.20
C GLY A 619 9.96 5.80 6.89
N LYS A 620 9.48 7.04 6.76
CA LYS A 620 9.01 7.53 5.45
C LYS A 620 10.18 7.42 4.46
N ASP A 621 9.91 7.12 3.19
CA ASP A 621 10.96 7.03 2.16
C ASP A 621 11.91 8.25 2.30
N PRO A 622 13.22 8.03 2.56
CA PRO A 622 14.18 9.11 2.72
C PRO A 622 14.30 10.02 1.49
N LEU A 623 13.68 9.71 0.37
CA LEU A 623 13.67 10.56 -0.83
C LEU A 623 12.23 10.92 -1.29
N GLY A 624 11.23 10.61 -0.48
CA GLY A 624 9.80 10.88 -0.72
C GLY A 624 9.06 9.68 -1.32
N ASP A 625 7.82 9.46 -0.87
CA ASP A 625 7.01 8.30 -1.26
C ASP A 625 6.61 8.39 -2.76
N PRO A 626 6.52 7.24 -3.48
CA PRO A 626 6.10 7.19 -4.89
C PRO A 626 4.73 7.82 -5.20
N SER A 627 3.91 8.06 -4.17
CA SER A 627 2.61 8.73 -4.26
C SER A 627 2.68 10.20 -4.72
N ASP A 628 3.88 10.79 -4.77
CA ASP A 628 4.12 12.20 -5.11
C ASP A 628 4.20 12.50 -6.62
N ALA A 629 4.17 11.49 -7.49
CA ALA A 629 4.27 11.67 -8.93
C ALA A 629 3.02 11.16 -9.65
N ASP A 630 2.60 11.83 -10.74
CA ASP A 630 1.56 11.36 -11.69
C ASP A 630 2.03 10.05 -12.38
N LEU A 631 2.04 8.96 -11.63
CA LEU A 631 2.52 7.64 -12.04
C LEU A 631 1.34 6.70 -12.22
N THR A 632 1.37 5.91 -13.30
CA THR A 632 0.47 4.77 -13.46
C THR A 632 1.15 3.51 -12.96
N GLU A 633 0.62 2.92 -11.89
CA GLU A 633 1.03 1.60 -11.44
C GLU A 633 0.40 0.50 -12.30
N THR A 634 1.22 -0.43 -12.76
CA THR A 634 0.76 -1.54 -13.62
C THR A 634 1.69 -2.74 -13.51
N GLU A 635 1.19 -3.94 -13.83
CA GLU A 635 2.01 -5.15 -13.95
C GLU A 635 2.86 -5.13 -15.24
N ASP A 636 2.43 -4.37 -16.25
CA ASP A 636 3.20 -4.16 -17.48
C ASP A 636 4.19 -3.00 -17.29
N CYS A 637 5.23 -3.21 -16.48
CA CYS A 637 6.07 -2.11 -15.99
C CYS A 637 7.53 -2.12 -16.45
N LEU A 638 7.99 -3.12 -17.24
CA LEU A 638 9.40 -3.29 -17.64
C LEU A 638 9.85 -2.29 -18.72
N PHE A 639 9.92 -1.02 -18.31
CA PHE A 639 10.35 0.13 -19.09
C PHE A 639 11.63 0.77 -18.52
N LEU A 640 12.42 1.38 -19.38
CA LEU A 640 13.62 2.14 -19.04
C LEU A 640 13.63 3.52 -19.69
N ASP A 641 14.38 4.43 -19.10
CA ASP A 641 14.72 5.74 -19.65
C ASP A 641 16.22 5.79 -19.97
N ILE A 642 16.58 6.42 -21.10
CA ILE A 642 17.97 6.59 -21.55
C ILE A 642 18.26 8.07 -21.68
N TYR A 643 19.28 8.54 -20.98
CA TYR A 643 19.83 9.89 -21.11
C TYR A 643 21.17 9.79 -21.84
N ALA A 644 21.18 10.20 -23.10
CA ALA A 644 22.35 10.15 -23.97
C ALA A 644 22.72 11.56 -24.44
N PRO A 645 24.00 11.93 -24.47
CA PRO A 645 24.39 13.26 -24.93
C PRO A 645 24.17 13.40 -26.43
N ALA A 646 23.76 14.58 -26.89
CA ALA A 646 23.54 14.87 -28.31
C ALA A 646 24.79 14.63 -29.17
N SER A 647 25.98 14.79 -28.57
CA SER A 647 27.28 14.49 -29.19
C SER A 647 27.44 13.02 -29.59
N ALA A 648 26.73 12.08 -28.94
CA ALA A 648 26.77 10.65 -29.25
C ALA A 648 26.16 10.31 -30.63
N PHE A 649 25.35 11.22 -31.18
CA PHE A 649 24.65 11.03 -32.46
C PHE A 649 25.33 11.76 -33.63
N GLN A 650 26.45 12.42 -33.37
CA GLN A 650 27.24 13.08 -34.42
C GLN A 650 27.98 12.03 -35.27
N PRO A 651 28.13 12.25 -36.60
CA PRO A 651 28.92 11.37 -37.45
C PRO A 651 30.35 11.18 -36.91
N GLY A 652 30.79 9.94 -36.76
CA GLY A 652 32.13 9.61 -36.25
C GLY A 652 32.30 9.71 -34.73
N ALA A 653 31.20 9.89 -33.96
CA ALA A 653 31.23 9.84 -32.51
C ALA A 653 31.80 8.52 -31.98
N ARG A 654 32.61 8.59 -30.91
CA ARG A 654 33.16 7.41 -30.25
C ARG A 654 32.13 6.81 -29.29
N PRO A 655 32.05 5.47 -29.17
CA PRO A 655 31.20 4.82 -28.17
C PRO A 655 31.51 5.30 -26.74
N LEU A 656 30.46 5.65 -25.99
CA LEU A 656 30.56 6.21 -24.64
C LEU A 656 30.37 5.12 -23.55
N PRO A 657 31.07 5.20 -22.42
CA PRO A 657 30.74 4.39 -21.24
C PRO A 657 29.29 4.57 -20.80
N VAL A 658 28.73 3.53 -20.18
CA VAL A 658 27.31 3.44 -19.82
C VAL A 658 27.20 3.20 -18.32
N VAL A 659 26.45 4.05 -17.64
CA VAL A 659 26.01 3.86 -16.25
C VAL A 659 24.59 3.32 -16.28
N VAL A 660 24.36 2.19 -15.60
CA VAL A 660 23.04 1.60 -15.39
C VAL A 660 22.69 1.75 -13.92
N TRP A 661 21.69 2.56 -13.63
CA TRP A 661 21.18 2.80 -12.28
C TRP A 661 20.10 1.80 -11.90
N ILE A 662 20.27 1.15 -10.74
CA ILE A 662 19.29 0.28 -10.10
C ILE A 662 18.81 0.99 -8.83
N TYR A 663 17.56 1.44 -8.81
CA TYR A 663 16.99 2.19 -7.69
C TYR A 663 16.72 1.30 -6.45
N GLY A 664 16.70 1.93 -5.28
CA GLY A 664 16.40 1.34 -3.97
C GLY A 664 14.90 1.15 -3.69
N GLY A 665 14.47 1.30 -2.43
CA GLY A 665 13.05 1.16 -2.02
C GLY A 665 12.70 -0.17 -1.36
N ALA A 666 13.65 -0.73 -0.61
CA ALA A 666 13.50 -1.90 0.26
C ALA A 666 12.86 -3.14 -0.42
N PHE A 667 13.07 -3.28 -1.74
CA PHE A 667 12.42 -4.30 -2.57
C PHE A 667 10.88 -4.22 -2.61
N ALA A 668 10.27 -3.22 -1.99
CA ALA A 668 8.83 -3.11 -1.76
C ALA A 668 8.18 -2.02 -2.61
N PHE A 669 8.93 -0.97 -2.91
CA PHE A 669 8.52 0.21 -3.67
C PHE A 669 9.72 0.78 -4.43
N GLY A 670 9.50 1.84 -5.21
CA GLY A 670 10.52 2.52 -5.99
C GLY A 670 10.23 2.52 -7.50
N THR A 671 10.76 3.52 -8.20
CA THR A 671 10.56 3.68 -9.65
C THR A 671 11.73 4.41 -10.32
N LYS A 672 11.91 4.20 -11.63
CA LYS A 672 12.85 4.98 -12.44
C LYS A 672 12.55 6.49 -12.46
N ASN A 673 11.34 6.89 -12.06
CA ASN A 673 10.90 8.29 -12.03
C ASN A 673 10.80 8.88 -10.60
N GLN A 674 11.51 8.30 -9.63
CA GLN A 674 11.43 8.69 -8.21
C GLN A 674 11.81 10.17 -8.00
N ALA A 675 11.02 10.87 -7.18
CA ALA A 675 11.32 12.21 -6.68
C ALA A 675 11.62 13.29 -7.74
N GLY A 676 11.18 13.10 -8.98
CA GLY A 676 11.41 14.05 -10.07
C GLY A 676 12.81 13.91 -10.69
N PRO A 677 13.71 14.91 -10.58
CA PRO A 677 15.00 14.92 -11.27
C PRO A 677 16.05 13.93 -10.74
N LEU A 678 15.82 13.27 -9.60
CA LEU A 678 16.83 12.46 -8.90
C LEU A 678 17.48 11.39 -9.79
N TYR A 679 16.72 10.70 -10.65
CA TYR A 679 17.27 9.65 -11.52
C TYR A 679 17.39 10.06 -12.99
N THR A 680 17.52 11.37 -13.26
CA THR A 680 17.70 11.88 -14.63
C THR A 680 19.13 11.74 -15.16
N GLY A 681 20.10 11.42 -14.30
CA GLY A 681 21.51 11.31 -14.67
C GLY A 681 22.14 12.61 -15.21
N GLN A 682 21.39 13.71 -15.28
CA GLN A 682 21.80 14.98 -15.89
C GLN A 682 23.06 15.55 -15.23
N SER A 683 23.14 15.51 -13.91
CA SER A 683 24.32 15.93 -13.15
C SER A 683 25.57 15.12 -13.54
N VAL A 684 25.44 13.80 -13.67
CA VAL A 684 26.53 12.88 -14.04
C VAL A 684 26.96 13.12 -15.49
N LEU A 685 26.02 13.30 -16.42
CA LEU A 685 26.34 13.65 -17.81
C LEU A 685 27.08 14.99 -17.88
N HIS A 686 26.60 16.02 -17.21
CA HIS A 686 27.22 17.35 -17.20
C HIS A 686 28.63 17.32 -16.58
N ALA A 687 28.80 16.71 -15.40
CA ALA A 687 30.11 16.57 -14.75
C ALA A 687 31.11 15.74 -15.56
N SER A 688 30.63 14.79 -16.37
CA SER A 688 31.47 14.03 -17.31
C SER A 688 31.90 14.82 -18.56
N GLY A 689 31.39 16.04 -18.74
CA GLY A 689 31.54 16.80 -19.99
C GLY A 689 30.80 16.14 -21.16
N TYR A 690 29.64 15.53 -20.89
CA TYR A 690 28.80 14.83 -21.86
C TYR A 690 29.50 13.64 -22.53
N GLN A 691 30.28 12.86 -21.76
CA GLN A 691 31.05 11.70 -22.25
C GLN A 691 30.59 10.36 -21.67
N THR A 692 29.39 10.30 -21.10
CA THR A 692 28.77 9.06 -20.59
C THR A 692 27.29 9.00 -20.95
N ILE A 693 26.72 7.81 -20.94
CA ILE A 693 25.27 7.57 -21.04
C ILE A 693 24.77 7.09 -19.69
N PHE A 694 23.56 7.51 -19.31
CA PHE A 694 22.89 7.07 -18.09
C PHE A 694 21.57 6.36 -18.45
N ILE A 695 21.34 5.19 -17.85
CA ILE A 695 20.17 4.35 -18.08
C ILE A 695 19.56 3.98 -16.74
N VAL A 696 18.24 4.09 -16.62
CA VAL A 696 17.49 3.64 -15.43
C VAL A 696 16.24 2.89 -15.87
N GLY A 697 15.95 1.74 -15.25
CA GLY A 697 14.82 0.90 -15.60
C GLY A 697 14.05 0.36 -14.39
N ASN A 698 12.76 0.15 -14.57
CA ASN A 698 11.88 -0.47 -13.58
C ASN A 698 12.17 -1.97 -13.42
N TYR A 699 12.01 -2.48 -12.20
CA TYR A 699 11.97 -3.92 -11.89
C TYR A 699 10.81 -4.19 -10.92
N ARG A 700 10.25 -5.42 -10.94
CA ARG A 700 9.14 -5.78 -10.06
C ARG A 700 9.54 -5.73 -8.58
N VAL A 701 8.65 -5.21 -7.75
CA VAL A 701 8.80 -5.05 -6.31
C VAL A 701 7.66 -5.73 -5.53
N GLY A 702 7.74 -5.76 -4.21
CA GLY A 702 6.81 -6.44 -3.32
C GLY A 702 6.70 -7.94 -3.59
N ALA A 703 5.56 -8.53 -3.26
CA ALA A 703 5.29 -9.94 -3.53
C ALA A 703 5.39 -10.30 -5.03
N TYR A 704 5.18 -9.34 -5.94
CA TYR A 704 5.28 -9.58 -7.39
C TYR A 704 6.72 -9.85 -7.86
N GLY A 705 7.71 -9.25 -7.18
CA GLY A 705 9.13 -9.40 -7.50
C GLY A 705 9.84 -10.47 -6.66
N TRP A 706 9.35 -10.75 -5.46
CA TRP A 706 10.16 -11.34 -4.39
C TRP A 706 9.49 -12.49 -3.62
N LEU A 707 8.30 -12.95 -4.04
CA LEU A 707 7.73 -14.17 -3.48
C LEU A 707 8.66 -15.37 -3.77
N ALA A 708 8.95 -16.17 -2.75
CA ALA A 708 9.91 -17.26 -2.79
C ALA A 708 9.44 -18.45 -1.92
N GLY A 709 10.25 -19.50 -1.84
CA GLY A 709 9.92 -20.76 -1.16
C GLY A 709 10.16 -21.99 -2.03
N ASP A 710 10.17 -23.16 -1.41
CA ASP A 710 10.34 -24.45 -2.07
C ASP A 710 9.19 -24.70 -3.05
N TYR A 711 7.96 -24.36 -2.66
CA TYR A 711 6.82 -24.43 -3.55
C TYR A 711 6.96 -23.47 -4.74
N MET A 712 7.33 -22.21 -4.48
CA MET A 712 7.46 -21.17 -5.51
C MET A 712 8.51 -21.55 -6.57
N GLN A 713 9.60 -22.20 -6.20
CA GLN A 713 10.62 -22.71 -7.14
C GLN A 713 10.09 -23.75 -8.12
N LYS A 714 9.11 -24.54 -7.71
CA LYS A 714 8.54 -25.61 -8.54
C LYS A 714 7.54 -25.08 -9.57
N VAL A 715 6.86 -23.97 -9.25
CA VAL A 715 5.68 -23.53 -10.00
C VAL A 715 5.79 -22.14 -10.63
N GLY A 716 6.79 -21.35 -10.23
CA GLY A 716 6.98 -19.97 -10.67
C GLY A 716 8.46 -19.57 -10.70
N GLN A 717 8.69 -18.26 -10.66
CA GLN A 717 10.03 -17.67 -10.66
C GLN A 717 10.26 -16.91 -9.35
N PRO A 718 11.00 -17.49 -8.38
CA PRO A 718 11.52 -16.71 -7.26
C PRO A 718 12.47 -15.63 -7.77
N ASN A 719 12.71 -14.59 -6.96
CA ASN A 719 13.65 -13.51 -7.29
C ASN A 719 13.37 -12.84 -8.65
N ALA A 720 12.10 -12.77 -9.06
CA ALA A 720 11.68 -12.22 -10.33
C ALA A 720 12.23 -10.80 -10.58
N GLY A 721 12.37 -9.98 -9.54
CA GLY A 721 13.02 -8.67 -9.60
C GLY A 721 14.50 -8.71 -10.05
N LEU A 722 15.31 -9.67 -9.56
CA LEU A 722 16.70 -9.84 -10.03
C LEU A 722 16.75 -10.27 -11.50
N HIS A 723 15.80 -11.12 -11.91
CA HIS A 723 15.69 -11.52 -13.31
C HIS A 723 15.29 -10.34 -14.22
N ASP A 724 14.45 -9.41 -13.73
CA ASP A 724 14.08 -8.20 -14.48
C ASP A 724 15.31 -7.32 -14.70
N GLN A 725 16.10 -7.09 -13.65
CA GLN A 725 17.35 -6.33 -13.75
C GLN A 725 18.38 -7.03 -14.66
N ALA A 726 18.47 -8.36 -14.62
CA ALA A 726 19.33 -9.11 -15.53
C ALA A 726 18.89 -8.97 -17.01
N LEU A 727 17.57 -8.91 -17.25
CA LEU A 727 17.04 -8.62 -18.59
C LEU A 727 17.40 -7.20 -19.03
N LEU A 728 17.39 -6.21 -18.12
CA LEU A 728 17.87 -4.85 -18.39
C LEU A 728 19.35 -4.84 -18.80
N PHE A 729 20.24 -5.52 -18.09
CA PHE A 729 21.64 -5.62 -18.50
C PHE A 729 21.83 -6.34 -19.84
N ARG A 730 21.06 -7.39 -20.10
CA ARG A 730 21.03 -8.04 -21.43
C ARG A 730 20.52 -7.10 -22.53
N TRP A 731 19.55 -6.25 -22.22
CA TRP A 731 19.08 -5.22 -23.14
C TRP A 731 20.21 -4.24 -23.48
N VAL A 732 20.96 -3.76 -22.47
CA VAL A 732 22.11 -2.87 -22.66
C VAL A 732 23.15 -3.53 -23.57
N GLN A 733 23.51 -4.79 -23.30
CA GLN A 733 24.47 -5.53 -24.11
C GLN A 733 24.06 -5.65 -25.60
N ASN A 734 22.77 -5.82 -25.85
CA ASN A 734 22.24 -6.02 -27.19
C ASN A 734 22.05 -4.70 -27.97
N TYR A 735 21.63 -3.62 -27.30
CA TYR A 735 21.05 -2.47 -27.99
C TYR A 735 21.70 -1.12 -27.69
N VAL A 736 22.51 -0.97 -26.64
CA VAL A 736 23.03 0.34 -26.22
C VAL A 736 23.91 1.03 -27.27
N ARG A 737 24.51 0.26 -28.19
CA ARG A 737 25.27 0.81 -29.32
C ARG A 737 24.44 1.70 -30.24
N GLN A 738 23.13 1.46 -30.34
CA GLN A 738 22.24 2.28 -31.18
C GLN A 738 22.08 3.72 -30.66
N VAL A 739 22.36 3.94 -29.38
CA VAL A 739 22.34 5.27 -28.74
C VAL A 739 23.76 5.79 -28.45
N GLY A 740 24.77 5.21 -29.11
CA GLY A 740 26.17 5.63 -28.97
C GLY A 740 26.91 5.05 -27.75
N GLY A 741 26.36 4.05 -27.07
CA GLY A 741 27.00 3.44 -25.90
C GLY A 741 27.97 2.30 -26.22
N ASP A 742 28.95 2.11 -25.36
CA ASP A 742 29.91 1.01 -25.38
C ASP A 742 29.49 -0.12 -24.43
N ARG A 743 28.99 -1.22 -25.01
CA ARG A 743 28.57 -2.42 -24.26
C ARG A 743 29.70 -3.07 -23.45
N ASN A 744 30.97 -2.78 -23.74
CA ASN A 744 32.12 -3.33 -23.02
C ASN A 744 32.53 -2.45 -21.82
N ARG A 745 31.89 -1.29 -21.65
CA ARG A 745 32.17 -0.29 -20.61
C ARG A 745 30.90 0.06 -19.85
N VAL A 746 30.25 -0.97 -19.31
CA VAL A 746 29.04 -0.86 -18.50
C VAL A 746 29.42 -0.85 -17.02
N SER A 747 28.86 0.11 -16.29
CA SER A 747 28.97 0.29 -14.85
C SER A 747 27.59 0.13 -14.20
N ALA A 748 27.47 -0.72 -13.18
CA ALA A 748 26.24 -0.89 -12.42
C ALA A 748 26.27 -0.02 -11.16
N TRP A 749 25.36 0.94 -11.06
CA TRP A 749 25.25 1.84 -9.92
C TRP A 749 23.93 1.60 -9.21
N GLY A 750 23.92 1.70 -7.89
CA GLY A 750 22.69 1.54 -7.14
C GLY A 750 22.82 1.96 -5.70
N GLU A 751 21.67 2.11 -5.05
CA GLU A 751 21.53 2.52 -3.67
C GLU A 751 20.56 1.61 -2.92
N SER A 752 20.75 1.41 -1.61
CA SER A 752 19.86 0.61 -0.75
C SER A 752 19.63 -0.81 -1.31
N ALA A 753 18.38 -1.21 -1.52
CA ALA A 753 17.97 -2.44 -2.19
C ALA A 753 18.53 -2.61 -3.62
N GLY A 754 18.78 -1.51 -4.33
CA GLY A 754 19.41 -1.52 -5.66
C GLY A 754 20.90 -1.85 -5.57
N ALA A 755 21.61 -1.28 -4.58
CA ALA A 755 22.97 -1.68 -4.23
C ALA A 755 23.02 -3.15 -3.76
N GLY A 756 22.08 -3.57 -2.89
CA GLY A 756 21.92 -4.96 -2.48
C GLY A 756 21.67 -5.90 -3.65
N SER A 757 20.94 -5.46 -4.69
CA SER A 757 20.75 -6.23 -5.92
C SER A 757 22.07 -6.44 -6.67
N ILE A 758 22.96 -5.44 -6.71
CA ILE A 758 24.29 -5.56 -7.34
C ILE A 758 25.14 -6.63 -6.64
N LEU A 759 25.09 -6.73 -5.30
CA LEU A 759 25.73 -7.81 -4.54
C LEU A 759 25.22 -9.19 -4.99
N HIS A 760 23.92 -9.32 -5.25
CA HIS A 760 23.30 -10.55 -5.75
C HIS A 760 23.61 -10.86 -7.22
N HIS A 761 23.88 -9.84 -8.05
CA HIS A 761 24.36 -10.05 -9.42
C HIS A 761 25.79 -10.58 -9.44
N VAL A 762 26.69 -10.07 -8.59
CA VAL A 762 28.08 -10.53 -8.56
C VAL A 762 28.25 -11.89 -7.86
N THR A 763 27.31 -12.30 -7.01
CA THR A 763 27.28 -13.63 -6.37
C THR A 763 26.42 -14.65 -7.11
N ARG A 764 25.77 -14.24 -8.20
CA ARG A 764 24.87 -15.08 -9.01
C ARG A 764 25.51 -16.43 -9.33
N GLU A 765 24.82 -17.50 -8.96
CA GLU A 765 25.24 -18.89 -9.20
C GLU A 765 26.67 -19.16 -8.68
N ASP A 766 27.01 -18.66 -7.49
CA ASP A 766 28.36 -18.69 -6.89
C ASP A 766 29.40 -17.84 -7.66
N GLY A 767 28.95 -16.77 -8.32
CA GLY A 767 29.79 -15.92 -9.14
C GLY A 767 30.23 -16.54 -10.46
N ARG A 768 29.52 -17.56 -10.95
CA ARG A 768 29.84 -18.27 -12.20
C ARG A 768 29.29 -17.60 -13.45
N VAL A 769 28.29 -16.75 -13.28
CA VAL A 769 27.64 -16.07 -14.40
C VAL A 769 28.10 -14.62 -14.45
N ASP A 770 28.48 -14.18 -15.65
CA ASP A 770 28.85 -12.79 -15.93
C ASP A 770 27.66 -11.85 -15.65
N PRO A 771 27.81 -10.87 -14.75
CA PRO A 771 26.76 -9.91 -14.44
C PRO A 771 26.57 -8.84 -15.54
N LEU A 772 27.37 -8.87 -16.61
CA LEU A 772 27.30 -8.00 -17.80
C LEU A 772 27.67 -6.53 -17.56
N PHE A 773 28.35 -6.27 -16.44
CA PHE A 773 29.01 -5.00 -16.12
C PHE A 773 30.42 -5.27 -15.58
N SER A 774 31.29 -4.27 -15.69
CA SER A 774 32.72 -4.42 -15.34
C SER A 774 33.19 -3.46 -14.26
N THR A 775 32.38 -2.48 -13.86
CA THR A 775 32.63 -1.64 -12.68
C THR A 775 31.31 -1.47 -11.93
N LEU A 776 31.39 -1.12 -10.64
CA LEU A 776 30.21 -0.90 -9.81
C LEU A 776 30.38 0.31 -8.89
N ALA A 777 29.29 1.01 -8.60
CA ALA A 777 29.22 1.99 -7.53
C ALA A 777 28.01 1.67 -6.65
N VAL A 778 28.24 1.23 -5.42
CA VAL A 778 27.18 0.83 -4.50
C VAL A 778 27.15 1.76 -3.30
N GLN A 779 25.99 2.34 -3.07
CA GLN A 779 25.75 3.25 -1.95
C GLN A 779 24.83 2.55 -0.96
N SER A 780 25.32 2.26 0.25
CA SER A 780 24.51 1.67 1.32
C SER A 780 23.77 0.36 0.93
N PRO A 781 24.47 -0.70 0.49
CA PRO A 781 23.83 -1.97 0.12
C PRO A 781 23.04 -2.60 1.27
N ALA A 782 21.74 -2.82 1.05
CA ALA A 782 20.82 -3.32 2.07
C ALA A 782 19.94 -4.47 1.58
N PHE A 783 19.75 -5.50 2.42
CA PHE A 783 18.80 -6.59 2.22
C PHE A 783 18.61 -7.40 3.51
N GLU A 784 17.42 -8.00 3.66
CA GLU A 784 17.14 -8.96 4.73
C GLU A 784 17.59 -10.38 4.36
N TRP A 785 17.96 -11.17 5.35
CA TRP A 785 18.33 -12.56 5.11
C TRP A 785 17.07 -13.42 4.88
N ALA A 786 16.92 -13.93 3.66
CA ALA A 786 15.85 -14.85 3.26
C ALA A 786 16.43 -16.23 2.95
N TRP A 787 16.84 -16.98 3.98
CA TRP A 787 17.63 -18.20 3.87
C TRP A 787 16.82 -19.52 3.91
N ASP A 788 15.73 -19.56 4.67
CA ASP A 788 15.01 -20.81 4.97
C ASP A 788 14.01 -21.17 3.87
N ASN A 789 14.57 -21.81 2.86
CA ASN A 789 13.88 -22.34 1.68
C ASN A 789 13.55 -23.84 1.81
N THR A 790 13.33 -24.33 3.03
CA THR A 790 12.92 -25.72 3.24
C THR A 790 11.40 -25.88 3.06
N PRO A 791 10.89 -27.08 2.73
CA PRO A 791 9.44 -27.33 2.69
C PRO A 791 8.79 -26.97 4.02
N GLY A 792 7.84 -26.03 4.01
CA GLY A 792 7.20 -25.51 5.23
C GLY A 792 8.06 -24.55 6.07
N GLY A 793 9.24 -24.18 5.58
CA GLY A 793 10.12 -23.18 6.17
C GLY A 793 9.60 -21.75 6.05
N ARG A 794 10.39 -20.78 6.50
CA ARG A 794 10.04 -19.34 6.55
C ARG A 794 9.51 -18.81 5.22
N LEU A 795 10.17 -19.13 4.10
CA LEU A 795 9.76 -18.62 2.78
C LEU A 795 8.44 -19.24 2.29
N ASP A 796 8.23 -20.52 2.57
CA ASP A 796 6.97 -21.21 2.27
C ASP A 796 5.81 -20.66 3.12
N ASN A 797 6.04 -20.37 4.40
CA ASN A 797 5.03 -19.74 5.26
C ASN A 797 4.69 -18.31 4.84
N LEU A 798 5.68 -17.56 4.37
CA LEU A 798 5.47 -16.25 3.76
C LEU A 798 4.59 -16.36 2.50
N TYR A 799 4.85 -17.35 1.64
CA TYR A 799 4.00 -17.65 0.48
C TYR A 799 2.56 -17.97 0.90
N ARG A 800 2.37 -18.83 1.91
CA ARG A 800 1.05 -19.21 2.42
C ARG A 800 0.27 -18.01 2.94
N ASN A 801 0.94 -17.14 3.72
CA ASN A 801 0.33 -15.92 4.23
C ASN A 801 -0.12 -15.00 3.09
N PHE A 802 0.74 -14.78 2.08
CA PHE A 802 0.34 -13.99 0.91
C PHE A 802 -0.83 -14.64 0.15
N SER A 803 -0.87 -15.97 0.04
CA SER A 803 -1.97 -16.71 -0.58
C SER A 803 -3.29 -16.52 0.17
N LEU A 804 -3.26 -16.57 1.50
CA LEU A 804 -4.41 -16.29 2.35
C LEU A 804 -4.92 -14.86 2.13
N LEU A 805 -4.03 -13.87 2.20
CA LEU A 805 -4.36 -12.45 2.00
C LEU A 805 -4.93 -12.16 0.61
N ALA A 806 -4.52 -12.93 -0.40
CA ALA A 806 -5.07 -12.86 -1.76
C ALA A 806 -6.42 -13.59 -1.93
N GLY A 807 -6.89 -14.31 -0.91
CA GLY A 807 -8.12 -15.10 -0.93
C GLY A 807 -7.96 -16.46 -1.61
N CYS A 808 -6.76 -17.04 -1.59
CA CYS A 808 -6.39 -18.28 -2.29
C CYS A 808 -6.15 -19.49 -1.35
N SER A 809 -6.68 -19.45 -0.12
CA SER A 809 -6.47 -20.43 0.96
C SER A 809 -4.99 -20.64 1.34
N PHE A 810 -4.74 -21.56 2.29
CA PHE A 810 -3.39 -21.96 2.72
C PHE A 810 -2.76 -23.05 1.83
N ASP A 811 -3.48 -23.59 0.85
CA ASP A 811 -3.13 -24.84 0.15
C ASP A 811 -2.10 -24.68 -0.99
N PHE A 812 -1.22 -23.67 -0.92
CA PHE A 812 -0.21 -23.39 -1.96
C PHE A 812 -0.79 -23.44 -3.39
N ASN A 813 -1.46 -22.37 -3.85
CA ASN A 813 -2.15 -22.38 -5.14
C ASN A 813 -1.72 -21.22 -6.05
N ILE A 814 -0.67 -21.44 -6.86
CA ILE A 814 -0.19 -20.42 -7.81
C ILE A 814 -1.22 -20.10 -8.90
N THR A 815 -2.06 -21.05 -9.29
CA THR A 815 -3.10 -20.85 -10.30
C THR A 815 -4.13 -19.84 -9.82
N CYS A 816 -4.53 -19.95 -8.55
CA CYS A 816 -5.39 -18.96 -7.90
C CYS A 816 -4.71 -17.59 -7.91
N LEU A 817 -3.46 -17.48 -7.46
CA LEU A 817 -2.71 -16.21 -7.45
C LEU A 817 -2.60 -15.59 -8.86
N ARG A 818 -2.36 -16.40 -9.90
CA ARG A 818 -2.30 -15.92 -11.29
C ARG A 818 -3.66 -15.44 -11.80
N SER A 819 -4.76 -16.07 -11.38
CA SER A 819 -6.14 -15.71 -11.75
C SER A 819 -6.74 -14.56 -10.94
N ALA A 820 -6.20 -14.26 -9.75
CA ALA A 820 -6.75 -13.26 -8.83
C ALA A 820 -6.85 -11.87 -9.46
N SER A 821 -7.83 -11.05 -9.09
CA SER A 821 -7.91 -9.69 -9.66
C SER A 821 -6.70 -8.85 -9.22
N GLY A 822 -6.23 -7.93 -10.08
CA GLY A 822 -5.10 -7.06 -9.74
C GLY A 822 -5.33 -6.27 -8.44
N LYS A 823 -6.59 -5.86 -8.18
CA LYS A 823 -6.98 -5.20 -6.92
C LYS A 823 -6.79 -6.11 -5.69
N LYS A 824 -7.13 -7.40 -5.79
CA LYS A 824 -6.94 -8.36 -4.69
C LYS A 824 -5.45 -8.57 -4.40
N LEU A 825 -4.64 -8.78 -5.43
CA LEU A 825 -3.20 -8.97 -5.27
C LEU A 825 -2.52 -7.70 -4.74
N ALA A 826 -2.90 -6.51 -5.20
CA ALA A 826 -2.38 -5.24 -4.67
C ALA A 826 -2.75 -5.06 -3.20
N ARG A 827 -4.00 -5.36 -2.80
CA ARG A 827 -4.43 -5.35 -1.38
C ARG A 827 -3.65 -6.36 -0.54
N ALA A 828 -3.49 -7.59 -1.03
CA ALA A 828 -2.73 -8.62 -0.35
C ALA A 828 -1.26 -8.22 -0.18
N ASN A 829 -0.68 -7.59 -1.21
CA ASN A 829 0.67 -7.04 -1.16
C ASN A 829 0.78 -5.96 -0.08
N GLN A 830 -0.17 -5.01 -0.01
CA GLN A 830 -0.19 -4.01 1.07
C GLN A 830 -0.34 -4.64 2.47
N GLN A 831 -1.28 -5.60 2.62
CA GLN A 831 -1.54 -6.26 3.89
C GLN A 831 -0.35 -7.09 4.39
N LEU A 832 0.41 -7.70 3.48
CA LEU A 832 1.61 -8.45 3.82
C LEU A 832 2.60 -7.57 4.60
N PHE A 833 2.81 -6.32 4.17
CA PHE A 833 3.66 -5.37 4.86
C PHE A 833 3.00 -4.78 6.11
N ASN A 834 1.68 -4.57 6.11
CA ASN A 834 0.94 -4.14 7.31
C ASN A 834 1.05 -5.13 8.48
N ASN A 835 1.21 -6.43 8.19
CA ASN A 835 1.29 -7.47 9.21
C ASN A 835 2.68 -7.56 9.87
N VAL A 836 3.74 -7.05 9.22
CA VAL A 836 5.12 -7.01 9.77
C VAL A 836 5.40 -5.71 10.56
N ARG A 837 4.36 -4.89 10.75
CA ARG A 837 4.27 -3.58 11.44
C ARG A 837 5.01 -3.43 12.78
N GLN A 838 5.38 -4.50 13.47
CA GLN A 838 5.92 -4.43 14.84
C GLN A 838 7.45 -4.47 14.92
N THR A 839 8.17 -4.69 13.80
CA THR A 839 9.52 -5.25 13.87
C THR A 839 10.60 -4.43 13.16
N GLY A 840 10.23 -3.57 12.22
CA GLY A 840 11.20 -2.81 11.42
C GLY A 840 11.88 -3.61 10.29
N LEU A 841 11.46 -4.86 10.05
CA LEU A 841 12.00 -5.74 9.01
C LEU A 841 11.10 -5.79 7.76
N PHE A 842 11.70 -6.09 6.60
CA PHE A 842 10.97 -6.24 5.35
C PHE A 842 10.60 -7.72 5.08
N PRO A 843 9.31 -8.05 4.79
CA PRO A 843 8.87 -9.44 4.64
C PRO A 843 9.45 -10.14 3.40
N VAL A 844 9.76 -9.39 2.34
CA VAL A 844 10.15 -9.93 1.03
C VAL A 844 11.43 -9.26 0.54
N GLY A 845 12.24 -10.02 -0.21
CA GLY A 845 13.50 -9.57 -0.79
C GLY A 845 14.20 -10.72 -1.53
N PRO A 846 15.45 -10.54 -1.98
CA PRO A 846 16.25 -11.60 -2.58
C PRO A 846 16.37 -12.82 -1.66
N ALA A 847 15.91 -13.98 -2.13
CA ALA A 847 15.80 -15.20 -1.33
C ALA A 847 16.63 -16.35 -1.91
N VAL A 848 17.16 -17.20 -1.03
CA VAL A 848 17.87 -18.42 -1.45
C VAL A 848 16.91 -19.32 -2.22
N ASP A 849 17.21 -19.55 -3.50
CA ASP A 849 16.41 -20.38 -4.41
C ASP A 849 17.18 -21.61 -4.93
N GLY A 850 18.41 -21.81 -4.44
CA GLY A 850 19.27 -22.93 -4.83
C GLY A 850 19.79 -22.88 -6.27
N LYS A 851 19.34 -21.91 -7.08
CA LYS A 851 19.72 -21.74 -8.48
C LYS A 851 20.46 -20.42 -8.65
N TRP A 852 19.75 -19.29 -8.67
CA TRP A 852 20.36 -17.97 -8.77
C TRP A 852 21.12 -17.62 -7.48
N ILE A 853 20.43 -17.70 -6.34
CA ILE A 853 20.98 -17.44 -5.01
C ILE A 853 21.14 -18.79 -4.31
N LYS A 854 22.37 -19.28 -4.24
CA LYS A 854 22.68 -20.56 -3.59
C LYS A 854 22.95 -20.43 -2.08
N SER A 855 23.43 -19.26 -1.67
CA SER A 855 23.60 -18.84 -0.29
C SER A 855 23.47 -17.32 -0.23
N ILE A 856 23.12 -16.78 0.92
CA ILE A 856 23.11 -15.33 1.14
C ILE A 856 24.50 -14.72 0.86
N PRO A 857 24.59 -13.48 0.33
CA PRO A 857 25.85 -12.88 -0.11
C PRO A 857 26.97 -12.90 0.93
N THR A 858 26.67 -12.61 2.20
CA THR A 858 27.63 -12.68 3.32
C THR A 858 28.41 -14.00 3.34
N LEU A 859 27.72 -15.13 3.16
CA LEU A 859 28.37 -16.44 3.10
C LEU A 859 29.07 -16.71 1.76
N ALA A 860 28.51 -16.24 0.65
CA ALA A 860 29.12 -16.40 -0.67
C ALA A 860 30.48 -15.69 -0.73
N PHE A 861 30.59 -14.49 -0.16
CA PHE A 861 31.84 -13.75 -0.05
C PHE A 861 32.80 -14.37 0.98
N ALA A 862 32.28 -14.87 2.11
CA ALA A 862 33.10 -15.43 3.19
C ALA A 862 33.73 -16.80 2.89
N GLN A 863 33.13 -17.65 2.06
CA GLN A 863 33.64 -18.99 1.71
C GLN A 863 34.99 -18.92 0.98
N GLY A 864 36.09 -18.79 1.74
CA GLY A 864 37.43 -18.71 1.17
C GLY A 864 38.42 -17.72 1.77
N LYS A 865 38.11 -17.10 2.92
CA LYS A 865 39.01 -16.18 3.65
C LYS A 865 40.15 -16.95 4.36
N SER A 866 41.11 -17.55 3.64
CA SER A 866 42.40 -17.92 4.24
C SER A 866 43.36 -16.73 4.13
N ARG A 867 43.81 -16.18 5.27
CA ARG A 867 44.90 -15.19 5.32
C ARG A 867 46.20 -15.88 4.89
N GLU A 868 46.51 -15.94 3.61
CA GLU A 868 47.89 -16.20 3.18
C GLU A 868 48.72 -14.97 3.54
N ARG A 869 49.55 -15.09 4.59
CA ARG A 869 50.64 -14.13 4.82
C ARG A 869 51.59 -14.25 3.63
N GLN A 870 51.61 -13.23 2.77
CA GLN A 870 52.66 -13.09 1.79
C GLN A 870 53.97 -12.82 2.55
N ALA A 871 54.81 -13.84 2.71
CA ALA A 871 55.97 -13.84 3.60
C ALA A 871 57.09 -12.85 3.20
N ASP A 872 56.98 -12.16 2.06
CA ASP A 872 58.06 -11.32 1.50
C ASP A 872 57.63 -9.88 1.15
N ALA A 873 56.54 -9.35 1.72
CA ALA A 873 56.06 -8.01 1.38
C ALA A 873 56.76 -6.91 2.21
N LEU A 874 57.38 -5.94 1.52
CA LEU A 874 58.05 -4.76 2.07
C LEU A 874 57.12 -3.92 2.98
N PRO A 875 57.67 -3.15 3.96
CA PRO A 875 56.88 -2.20 4.73
C PRO A 875 56.18 -1.20 3.79
N GLY A 876 54.84 -1.19 3.78
CA GLY A 876 54.01 -0.36 2.90
C GLY A 876 53.27 -1.12 1.78
N ALA A 877 53.39 -2.44 1.68
CA ALA A 877 52.58 -3.24 0.76
C ALA A 877 51.14 -3.43 1.28
N HIS A 878 50.13 -3.07 0.48
CA HIS A 878 48.72 -3.34 0.76
C HIS A 878 48.50 -4.85 0.96
N ALA A 879 47.94 -5.25 2.09
CA ALA A 879 47.57 -6.64 2.34
C ALA A 879 46.41 -7.02 1.39
N ASN A 880 46.73 -7.66 0.27
CA ASN A 880 45.72 -8.12 -0.68
C ASN A 880 45.06 -9.41 -0.18
N ILE A 881 43.83 -9.34 0.30
CA ILE A 881 43.01 -10.52 0.58
C ILE A 881 42.45 -11.02 -0.76
N ARG A 882 43.19 -11.90 -1.47
CA ARG A 882 42.64 -12.59 -2.64
C ARG A 882 41.72 -13.72 -2.17
N GLY A 883 40.45 -13.39 -1.92
CA GLY A 883 39.46 -14.37 -1.45
C GLY A 883 39.13 -15.44 -2.50
N THR A 884 39.13 -16.71 -2.07
CA THR A 884 38.57 -17.84 -2.84
C THR A 884 37.02 -17.87 -2.82
N GLY A 885 36.39 -16.78 -2.33
CA GLY A 885 34.95 -16.54 -2.29
C GLY A 885 34.22 -16.76 -3.61
N LYS A 886 32.93 -17.11 -3.51
CA LYS A 886 32.01 -17.45 -4.58
C LYS A 886 31.34 -16.22 -5.19
N PHE A 887 32.16 -15.41 -5.87
CA PHE A 887 31.73 -14.17 -6.53
C PHE A 887 32.47 -13.96 -7.86
N TRP A 888 31.88 -13.12 -8.72
CA TRP A 888 32.39 -12.82 -10.06
C TRP A 888 33.71 -12.03 -10.00
N LYS A 889 34.80 -12.63 -10.48
CA LYS A 889 36.13 -11.99 -10.41
C LYS A 889 36.37 -10.89 -11.45
N GLY A 890 35.46 -10.69 -12.39
CA GLY A 890 35.63 -9.79 -13.53
C GLY A 890 35.37 -8.30 -13.27
N ILE A 891 34.99 -7.92 -12.04
CA ILE A 891 34.84 -6.50 -11.67
C ILE A 891 36.21 -5.83 -11.63
N LYS A 892 36.39 -4.76 -12.39
CA LYS A 892 37.65 -4.04 -12.58
C LYS A 892 37.87 -2.93 -11.56
N SER A 893 36.81 -2.35 -11.02
CA SER A 893 36.86 -1.25 -10.07
C SER A 893 35.52 -1.04 -9.37
N ALA A 894 35.54 -0.58 -8.13
CA ALA A 894 34.37 -0.38 -7.29
C ALA A 894 34.43 0.94 -6.51
N ILE A 895 33.31 1.67 -6.45
CA ILE A 895 33.03 2.63 -5.37
C ILE A 895 32.05 1.94 -4.42
N ILE A 896 32.33 2.01 -3.12
CA ILE A 896 31.48 1.42 -2.07
C ILE A 896 31.33 2.48 -0.98
N SER A 897 30.10 2.77 -0.58
CA SER A 897 29.84 3.74 0.48
C SER A 897 28.76 3.32 1.46
N HIS A 898 28.76 3.99 2.61
CA HIS A 898 27.63 4.07 3.52
C HIS A 898 27.56 5.48 4.14
N CYS A 899 26.41 5.82 4.71
CA CYS A 899 26.20 7.05 5.46
C CYS A 899 26.54 6.85 6.94
N ALA A 900 26.91 7.93 7.62
CA ALA A 900 27.34 7.90 9.01
C ALA A 900 26.20 7.56 10.00
N ASN A 901 24.97 7.98 9.68
CA ASN A 901 23.77 7.69 10.46
C ASN A 901 22.80 6.81 9.66
N GLU A 902 23.35 5.70 9.18
CA GLU A 902 22.66 4.67 8.38
C GLU A 902 21.35 4.14 9.01
N PRO A 903 21.32 3.73 10.30
CA PRO A 903 20.15 3.05 10.87
C PRO A 903 19.05 4.02 11.32
N HIS A 904 19.22 5.34 11.14
CA HIS A 904 18.33 6.36 11.70
C HIS A 904 16.85 6.07 11.44
N SER A 905 16.51 5.84 10.17
CA SER A 905 15.12 5.63 9.77
C SER A 905 14.65 4.18 10.03
N PHE A 906 15.59 3.25 10.25
CA PHE A 906 15.32 1.81 10.43
C PHE A 906 15.19 1.40 11.90
N THR A 907 15.63 2.26 12.82
CA THR A 907 15.62 1.98 14.26
C THR A 907 14.21 2.12 14.84
N PRO A 908 13.60 1.04 15.36
CA PRO A 908 12.27 1.12 15.94
C PRO A 908 12.26 1.98 17.22
N PRO A 909 11.43 3.04 17.30
CA PRO A 909 11.46 3.98 18.42
C PRO A 909 10.90 3.40 19.73
N ASP A 910 10.26 2.23 19.68
CA ASP A 910 9.65 1.53 20.81
C ASP A 910 10.57 0.49 21.48
N ILE A 911 11.81 0.35 21.02
CA ILE A 911 12.82 -0.49 21.68
C ILE A 911 13.59 0.36 22.69
N ASP A 912 13.03 0.47 23.90
CA ASP A 912 13.56 1.29 24.99
C ASP A 912 14.01 0.48 26.22
N ASN A 913 13.90 -0.84 26.16
CA ASN A 913 14.27 -1.76 27.25
C ASN A 913 14.63 -3.17 26.73
N GLN A 914 15.16 -4.01 27.63
CA GLN A 914 15.63 -5.36 27.31
C GLN A 914 14.54 -6.25 26.74
N THR A 915 13.33 -6.22 27.29
CA THR A 915 12.20 -7.05 26.80
C THR A 915 11.89 -6.72 25.34
N ARG A 916 11.83 -5.43 24.99
CA ARG A 916 11.60 -4.99 23.61
C ARG A 916 12.72 -5.37 22.66
N PHE A 917 13.97 -5.31 23.15
CA PHE A 917 15.13 -5.78 22.39
C PHE A 917 15.06 -7.30 22.11
N ASP A 918 14.65 -8.09 23.10
CA ASP A 918 14.49 -9.54 22.96
C ASP A 918 13.32 -9.92 22.03
N GLU A 919 12.21 -9.18 22.08
CA GLU A 919 11.09 -9.29 21.13
C GLU A 919 11.56 -9.03 19.69
N PHE A 920 12.40 -8.01 19.49
CA PHE A 920 13.01 -7.73 18.18
C PHE A 920 13.87 -8.89 17.71
N LEU A 921 14.79 -9.40 18.54
CA LEU A 921 15.65 -10.53 18.18
C LEU A 921 14.86 -11.79 17.84
N THR A 922 13.77 -12.05 18.59
CA THR A 922 12.85 -13.17 18.32
C THR A 922 12.15 -13.02 16.98
N THR A 923 11.93 -11.79 16.52
CA THR A 923 11.35 -11.57 15.19
C THR A 923 12.40 -11.66 14.09
N PHE A 924 13.58 -11.08 14.31
CA PHE A 924 14.68 -11.11 13.35
C PHE A 924 15.11 -12.54 13.04
N LEU A 925 15.31 -13.33 14.09
CA LEU A 925 15.64 -14.76 14.04
C LEU A 925 14.52 -15.54 14.75
N PRO A 926 13.46 -15.97 14.04
CA PRO A 926 12.32 -16.66 14.67
C PRO A 926 12.59 -18.14 14.96
N GLY A 927 11.94 -18.65 16.01
CA GLY A 927 11.93 -20.07 16.38
C GLY A 927 12.89 -20.42 17.51
N ALA A 928 12.52 -21.43 18.31
CA ALA A 928 13.31 -21.88 19.46
C ALA A 928 14.70 -22.40 19.08
N VAL A 929 14.84 -22.96 17.87
CA VAL A 929 16.12 -23.49 17.35
C VAL A 929 17.20 -22.41 17.22
N LEU A 930 16.81 -21.14 17.06
CA LEU A 930 17.72 -20.00 16.89
C LEU A 930 18.02 -19.23 18.19
N GLU A 931 17.56 -19.71 19.36
CA GLU A 931 17.91 -19.09 20.64
C GLU A 931 19.42 -18.98 20.88
N PRO A 932 20.25 -20.00 20.55
CA PRO A 932 21.71 -19.89 20.72
C PRO A 932 22.31 -18.73 19.92
N GLU A 933 21.79 -18.45 18.72
CA GLU A 933 22.23 -17.33 17.91
C GLU A 933 21.76 -15.99 18.49
N ARG A 934 20.53 -15.92 19.04
CA ARG A 934 20.05 -14.74 19.77
C ARG A 934 20.91 -14.44 21.00
N ASP A 935 21.30 -15.46 21.76
CA ASP A 935 22.21 -15.31 22.91
C ASP A 935 23.59 -14.75 22.51
N LYS A 936 24.14 -15.21 21.40
CA LYS A 936 25.39 -14.66 20.84
C LYS A 936 25.24 -13.18 20.50
N ILE A 937 24.10 -12.78 19.92
CA ILE A 937 23.81 -11.37 19.59
C ILE A 937 23.69 -10.54 20.88
N ARG A 938 22.97 -11.02 21.90
CA ARG A 938 22.89 -10.32 23.20
C ARG A 938 24.25 -10.11 23.84
N ALA A 939 25.14 -11.11 23.78
CA ALA A 939 26.48 -11.00 24.33
C ALA A 939 27.38 -10.03 23.53
N GLN A 940 27.25 -10.03 22.19
CA GLN A 940 27.99 -9.11 21.34
C GLN A 940 27.50 -7.66 21.50
N TYR A 941 26.18 -7.46 21.62
CA TYR A 941 25.51 -6.16 21.72
C TYR A 941 24.78 -6.03 23.07
N ASP A 942 25.53 -6.10 24.17
CA ASP A 942 24.96 -5.91 25.51
C ASP A 942 24.56 -4.44 25.72
N CYS A 943 23.27 -4.16 25.57
CA CYS A 943 22.72 -2.82 25.68
C CYS A 943 22.92 -2.17 27.06
N LEU A 944 22.98 -2.97 28.13
CA LEU A 944 23.15 -2.44 29.48
C LEU A 944 24.59 -2.06 29.78
N THR A 945 25.55 -2.91 29.40
CA THR A 945 26.97 -2.70 29.77
C THR A 945 27.76 -1.97 28.70
N LYS A 946 27.57 -2.29 27.40
CA LYS A 946 28.33 -1.67 26.30
C LYS A 946 27.74 -0.34 25.84
N PHE A 947 26.44 -0.16 26.00
CA PHE A 947 25.71 1.05 25.58
C PHE A 947 25.13 1.84 26.78
N GLY A 948 25.51 1.49 28.02
CA GLY A 948 25.10 2.24 29.21
C GLY A 948 23.59 2.30 29.47
N GLY A 949 22.82 1.36 28.92
CA GLY A 949 21.36 1.35 28.98
C GLY A 949 20.68 2.10 27.84
N ASP A 950 21.41 2.63 26.86
CA ASP A 950 20.82 3.21 25.64
C ASP A 950 20.43 2.11 24.65
N PHE A 951 19.17 1.66 24.76
CA PHE A 951 18.62 0.64 23.88
C PHE A 951 18.45 1.11 22.44
N GLN A 952 18.30 2.41 22.20
CA GLN A 952 18.15 2.97 20.85
C GLN A 952 19.50 2.94 20.10
N GLU A 953 20.59 3.36 20.76
CA GLU A 953 21.93 3.25 20.19
C GLU A 953 22.35 1.78 20.00
N CYS A 954 22.03 0.93 20.97
CA CYS A 954 22.29 -0.50 20.90
C CYS A 954 21.65 -1.16 19.67
N ILE A 955 20.33 -0.98 19.49
CA ILE A 955 19.61 -1.58 18.36
C ILE A 955 20.00 -0.93 17.02
N ALA A 956 20.27 0.38 17.00
CA ALA A 956 20.76 1.07 15.82
C ALA A 956 22.10 0.46 15.34
N THR A 957 22.98 0.11 16.28
CA THR A 957 24.26 -0.56 15.97
C THR A 957 24.05 -1.97 15.42
N VAL A 958 23.13 -2.75 15.99
CA VAL A 958 22.75 -4.08 15.48
C VAL A 958 22.25 -3.98 14.03
N ILE A 959 21.32 -3.06 13.76
CA ILE A 959 20.75 -2.86 12.41
C ILE A 959 21.80 -2.38 11.42
N ARG A 960 22.64 -1.41 11.82
CA ARG A 960 23.74 -0.90 10.99
C ARG A 960 24.64 -2.04 10.54
N ASP A 961 25.10 -2.86 11.48
CA ASP A 961 26.06 -3.92 11.19
C ASP A 961 25.41 -5.06 10.39
N ALA A 962 24.23 -5.53 10.80
CA ALA A 962 23.56 -6.68 10.17
C ALA A 962 23.04 -6.38 8.75
N SER A 963 22.55 -5.16 8.50
CA SER A 963 21.79 -4.84 7.30
C SER A 963 22.50 -3.90 6.32
N PHE A 964 23.57 -3.21 6.71
CA PHE A 964 24.23 -2.21 5.86
C PHE A 964 25.76 -2.33 5.85
N THR A 965 26.42 -2.03 6.96
CA THR A 965 27.87 -1.85 6.97
C THR A 965 28.61 -3.15 6.69
N CYS A 966 28.13 -4.30 7.19
CA CYS A 966 28.79 -5.57 6.85
C CYS A 966 28.59 -6.01 5.39
N ASN A 967 27.51 -5.57 4.73
CA ASN A 967 27.37 -5.75 3.29
C ASN A 967 28.44 -4.95 2.52
N THR A 968 28.78 -3.74 2.96
CA THR A 968 29.90 -2.97 2.39
C THR A 968 31.24 -3.65 2.67
N ARG A 969 31.44 -4.19 3.88
CA ARG A 969 32.69 -4.86 4.26
C ARG A 969 32.95 -6.10 3.45
N ASP A 970 31.93 -6.94 3.28
CA ASP A 970 32.03 -8.18 2.51
C ASP A 970 32.35 -7.91 1.04
N LEU A 971 31.78 -6.84 0.48
CA LEU A 971 32.07 -6.43 -0.88
C LEU A 971 33.50 -5.86 -1.02
N PHE A 972 33.93 -5.02 -0.07
CA PHE A 972 35.31 -4.51 -0.02
C PHE A 972 36.31 -5.67 0.07
N ASP A 973 36.14 -6.59 1.01
CA ASP A 973 37.04 -7.75 1.20
C ASP A 973 37.14 -8.60 -0.08
N SER A 974 36.08 -8.61 -0.91
CA SER A 974 36.03 -9.34 -2.18
C SER A 974 36.78 -8.65 -3.32
N TYR A 975 36.91 -7.32 -3.27
CA TYR A 975 37.54 -6.49 -4.30
C TYR A 975 38.55 -5.50 -3.69
N SER A 976 39.32 -5.92 -2.68
CA SER A 976 40.12 -5.03 -1.82
C SER A 976 41.19 -4.26 -2.58
N ASP A 977 41.69 -4.80 -3.70
CA ASP A 977 42.74 -4.19 -4.53
C ASP A 977 42.23 -3.13 -5.51
N ARG A 978 40.90 -2.90 -5.54
CA ARG A 978 40.23 -2.05 -6.54
C ARG A 978 38.98 -1.34 -6.01
N SER A 979 38.82 -1.25 -4.70
CA SER A 979 37.68 -0.61 -4.03
C SER A 979 38.04 0.74 -3.43
N TYR A 980 37.34 1.77 -3.88
CA TYR A 980 37.35 3.12 -3.32
C TYR A 980 36.22 3.20 -2.30
N MET A 981 36.56 3.33 -1.02
CA MET A 981 35.57 3.40 0.07
C MET A 981 35.22 4.84 0.39
N MET A 982 33.94 5.13 0.68
CA MET A 982 33.48 6.42 1.18
C MET A 982 32.59 6.27 2.41
N HIS A 983 32.88 7.08 3.42
CA HIS A 983 32.03 7.31 4.57
C HIS A 983 31.38 8.69 4.42
N TYR A 984 30.05 8.74 4.27
CA TYR A 984 29.33 9.99 4.05
C TYR A 984 28.77 10.53 5.37
N GLY A 985 29.30 11.66 5.85
CA GLY A 985 28.91 12.36 7.08
C GLY A 985 28.43 13.79 6.83
N PHE A 986 28.11 14.17 5.58
CA PHE A 986 27.80 15.55 5.24
C PHE A 986 26.32 15.91 5.46
N PRO A 987 26.00 17.12 5.98
CA PRO A 987 26.92 18.12 6.51
C PRO A 987 27.50 17.66 7.84
N LEU A 988 26.70 17.07 8.72
CA LEU A 988 27.16 16.47 9.97
C LEU A 988 26.66 15.03 10.02
N ASP A 989 27.43 14.13 10.64
CA ASP A 989 27.15 12.69 10.70
C ASP A 989 25.70 12.40 11.11
N LYS A 990 25.20 13.12 12.12
CA LYS A 990 23.82 12.98 12.60
C LYS A 990 22.74 13.25 11.55
N TYR A 991 23.03 13.96 10.46
CA TYR A 991 22.11 14.26 9.35
C TYR A 991 22.43 13.47 8.08
N ALA A 992 23.50 12.68 8.09
CA ALA A 992 23.84 11.78 7.00
C ALA A 992 23.03 10.49 7.14
N TYR A 993 21.73 10.59 6.85
CA TYR A 993 20.82 9.46 6.85
C TYR A 993 21.03 8.58 5.61
N HIS A 994 20.52 7.36 5.66
CA HIS A 994 20.44 6.47 4.50
C HIS A 994 19.90 7.21 3.26
N ALA A 995 20.51 6.96 2.09
CA ALA A 995 20.23 7.62 0.81
C ALA A 995 20.55 9.14 0.71
N SER A 996 20.98 9.81 1.79
CA SER A 996 21.25 11.26 1.74
C SER A 996 22.44 11.63 0.86
N ASP A 997 23.35 10.68 0.60
CA ASP A 997 24.49 10.81 -0.30
C ASP A 997 24.08 10.81 -1.81
N LEU A 998 22.82 10.49 -2.13
CA LEU A 998 22.26 10.65 -3.47
C LEU A 998 21.99 12.11 -3.84
N ILE A 999 21.73 12.95 -2.84
CA ILE A 999 21.39 14.36 -3.04
C ILE A 999 22.55 15.11 -3.72
N PRO A 1000 23.79 15.11 -3.19
CA PRO A 1000 24.91 15.75 -3.89
C PRO A 1000 25.24 15.08 -5.22
N LEU A 1001 24.96 13.78 -5.41
CA LEU A 1001 25.19 13.08 -6.66
C LEU A 1001 24.27 13.59 -7.78
N PHE A 1002 22.97 13.74 -7.49
CA PHE A 1002 21.94 13.94 -8.52
C PHE A 1002 21.37 15.35 -8.60
N MET A 1003 21.56 16.19 -7.57
CA MET A 1003 21.02 17.55 -7.59
C MET A 1003 21.50 18.37 -8.80
N ASN A 1004 20.58 19.08 -9.47
CA ASN A 1004 20.95 20.06 -10.49
C ASN A 1004 21.18 21.45 -9.90
N ASN A 1005 20.42 21.84 -8.88
CA ASN A 1005 20.51 23.15 -8.25
C ASN A 1005 20.16 23.10 -6.75
N ARG A 1006 20.42 24.20 -6.03
CA ARG A 1006 20.18 24.30 -4.58
C ARG A 1006 18.71 24.10 -4.20
N THR A 1007 17.78 24.70 -4.94
CA THR A 1007 16.34 24.62 -4.65
C THR A 1007 15.86 23.17 -4.74
N GLU A 1008 16.31 22.44 -5.76
CA GLU A 1008 16.02 21.01 -5.90
C GLU A 1008 16.56 20.20 -4.73
N ALA A 1009 17.81 20.43 -4.31
CA ALA A 1009 18.38 19.75 -3.14
C ALA A 1009 17.60 20.06 -1.86
N GLU A 1010 17.20 21.32 -1.64
CA GLU A 1010 16.40 21.71 -0.49
C GLU A 1010 15.03 21.00 -0.47
N GLN A 1011 14.36 20.91 -1.62
CA GLN A 1011 13.10 20.18 -1.74
C GLN A 1011 13.27 18.68 -1.48
N LEU A 1012 14.34 18.06 -1.99
CA LEU A 1012 14.66 16.66 -1.72
C LEU A 1012 14.94 16.41 -0.23
N LEU A 1013 15.67 17.32 0.43
CA LEU A 1013 15.96 17.24 1.87
C LEU A 1013 14.70 17.45 2.74
N ILE A 1014 13.79 18.35 2.35
CA ILE A 1014 12.50 18.51 3.04
C ILE A 1014 11.68 17.22 2.89
N LYS A 1015 11.65 16.65 1.67
CA LYS A 1015 11.00 15.37 1.41
C LYS A 1015 11.62 14.22 2.21
N SER A 1016 12.93 14.24 2.44
CA SER A 1016 13.65 13.28 3.29
C SER A 1016 13.36 13.42 4.78
N GLY A 1017 12.42 14.29 5.18
CA GLY A 1017 11.99 14.46 6.56
C GLY A 1017 12.81 15.48 7.36
N LEU A 1018 13.75 16.21 6.74
CA LEU A 1018 14.41 17.32 7.42
C LEU A 1018 13.47 18.52 7.51
N ASN A 1019 13.53 19.25 8.64
CA ASN A 1019 12.80 20.51 8.73
C ASN A 1019 13.36 21.54 7.74
N GLU A 1020 12.51 22.47 7.30
CA GLU A 1020 12.86 23.46 6.26
C GLU A 1020 14.13 24.24 6.57
N THR A 1021 14.35 24.64 7.84
CA THR A 1021 15.55 25.38 8.26
C THR A 1021 16.83 24.56 8.09
N ILE A 1022 16.84 23.30 8.55
CA ILE A 1022 18.00 22.41 8.45
C ILE A 1022 18.20 22.01 6.99
N ALA A 1023 17.14 21.74 6.24
CA ALA A 1023 17.21 21.45 4.81
C ALA A 1023 17.81 22.62 4.03
N GLY A 1024 17.38 23.86 4.30
CA GLY A 1024 17.92 25.06 3.69
C GLY A 1024 19.38 25.34 4.05
N LEU A 1025 19.81 25.01 5.27
CA LEU A 1025 21.21 25.06 5.70
C LEU A 1025 22.06 23.98 5.02
N TYR A 1026 21.60 22.73 4.98
CA TYR A 1026 22.27 21.64 4.30
C TYR A 1026 22.39 21.96 2.81
N ALA A 1027 21.30 22.24 2.11
CA ALA A 1027 21.31 22.62 0.70
C ALA A 1027 22.18 23.86 0.43
N GLY A 1028 22.17 24.85 1.34
CA GLY A 1028 23.06 26.01 1.25
C GLY A 1028 24.55 25.67 1.42
N SER A 1029 24.84 24.61 2.16
CA SER A 1029 26.20 24.13 2.42
C SER A 1029 26.76 23.29 1.27
N LEU A 1030 25.88 22.67 0.48
CA LEU A 1030 26.15 22.12 -0.86
C LEU A 1030 26.41 23.26 -1.87
N ASN A 1031 27.39 24.11 -1.57
CA ASN A 1031 27.85 25.15 -2.47
C ASN A 1031 28.39 24.54 -3.77
N ASP A 1032 28.48 25.35 -4.83
CA ASP A 1032 28.87 24.89 -6.17
C ASP A 1032 30.15 24.05 -6.18
N LYS A 1033 31.14 24.32 -5.31
CA LYS A 1033 32.39 23.55 -5.27
C LYS A 1033 32.23 22.16 -4.64
N VAL A 1034 31.50 22.03 -3.53
CA VAL A 1034 31.31 20.73 -2.86
C VAL A 1034 30.52 19.79 -3.76
N LYS A 1035 29.41 20.28 -4.31
CA LYS A 1035 28.62 19.58 -5.33
C LYS A 1035 29.48 19.17 -6.52
N GLN A 1036 30.22 20.12 -7.10
CA GLN A 1036 31.05 19.86 -8.28
C GLN A 1036 32.11 18.78 -8.02
N TYR A 1037 32.81 18.82 -6.87
CA TYR A 1037 33.81 17.80 -6.54
C TYR A 1037 33.18 16.43 -6.35
N TYR A 1038 32.07 16.34 -5.62
CA TYR A 1038 31.35 15.09 -5.42
C TYR A 1038 30.94 14.48 -6.78
N GLN A 1039 30.29 15.26 -7.63
CA GLN A 1039 29.85 14.83 -8.96
C GLN A 1039 31.03 14.48 -9.89
N ASN A 1040 32.16 15.18 -9.77
CA ASN A 1040 33.36 14.89 -10.54
C ASN A 1040 34.00 13.55 -10.18
N TYR A 1041 33.98 13.11 -8.91
CA TYR A 1041 34.47 11.77 -8.55
C TYR A 1041 33.66 10.68 -9.25
N PHE A 1042 32.33 10.76 -9.16
CA PHE A 1042 31.43 9.80 -9.79
C PHE A 1042 31.49 9.87 -11.32
N ALA A 1043 31.52 11.07 -11.92
CA ALA A 1043 31.69 11.23 -13.35
C ALA A 1043 33.04 10.67 -13.83
N SER A 1044 34.12 10.91 -13.08
CA SER A 1044 35.43 10.33 -13.36
C SER A 1044 35.41 8.80 -13.33
N PHE A 1045 34.71 8.25 -12.34
CA PHE A 1045 34.50 6.82 -12.21
C PHE A 1045 33.68 6.25 -13.38
N ALA A 1046 32.60 6.91 -13.80
CA ALA A 1046 31.86 6.53 -15.01
C ALA A 1046 32.77 6.49 -16.26
N LEU A 1047 33.66 7.47 -16.40
CA LEU A 1047 34.54 7.60 -17.56
C LEU A 1047 35.76 6.68 -17.57
N SER A 1048 36.16 6.10 -16.44
CA SER A 1048 37.44 5.37 -16.38
C SER A 1048 37.53 4.24 -15.36
N GLY A 1049 36.55 4.09 -14.48
CA GLY A 1049 36.65 3.25 -13.29
C GLY A 1049 37.60 3.82 -12.24
N ASN A 1050 38.12 5.04 -12.41
CA ASN A 1050 38.96 5.72 -11.42
C ASN A 1050 38.31 7.06 -11.06
N PRO A 1051 38.01 7.33 -9.78
CA PRO A 1051 37.35 8.57 -9.37
C PRO A 1051 38.25 9.82 -9.50
N ASN A 1052 39.54 9.67 -9.81
CA ASN A 1052 40.52 10.78 -9.77
C ASN A 1052 40.84 11.44 -11.11
N ARG A 1053 40.37 10.93 -12.24
CA ARG A 1053 40.73 11.38 -13.60
C ARG A 1053 40.26 12.79 -13.94
N LEU A 1054 39.06 13.19 -13.48
CA LEU A 1054 38.46 14.48 -13.81
C LEU A 1054 38.68 15.56 -12.73
N LEU A 1055 39.52 15.32 -11.72
CA LEU A 1055 39.68 16.26 -10.62
C LEU A 1055 40.45 17.53 -11.04
N PRO A 1056 39.87 18.73 -10.91
CA PRO A 1056 40.64 19.97 -11.04
C PRO A 1056 41.41 20.22 -9.75
N SER A 1057 42.71 20.56 -9.78
CA SER A 1057 43.47 20.92 -8.57
C SER A 1057 42.74 22.00 -7.73
N PRO A 1058 42.45 21.84 -6.40
CA PRO A 1058 42.86 20.77 -5.48
C PRO A 1058 41.72 20.21 -4.58
N PRO A 1059 40.99 19.17 -4.98
CA PRO A 1059 40.47 18.19 -4.04
C PRO A 1059 41.47 17.04 -3.88
N ARG A 1060 41.42 16.39 -2.72
CA ARG A 1060 42.31 15.30 -2.32
C ARG A 1060 42.14 14.09 -3.26
N GLN A 1061 43.22 13.38 -3.58
CA GLN A 1061 43.08 12.10 -4.29
C GLN A 1061 42.33 11.09 -3.42
N TRP A 1062 41.43 10.33 -4.03
CA TRP A 1062 40.72 9.21 -3.43
C TRP A 1062 41.47 7.91 -3.77
N PRO A 1063 42.30 7.36 -2.86
CA PRO A 1063 43.03 6.12 -3.07
C PRO A 1063 42.12 4.89 -2.91
N ILE A 1064 42.64 3.72 -3.27
CA ILE A 1064 42.07 2.44 -2.88
C ILE A 1064 42.18 2.29 -1.36
N ALA A 1065 41.10 1.88 -0.71
CA ALA A 1065 41.07 1.73 0.74
C ALA A 1065 41.93 0.55 1.21
N ASN A 1066 42.39 0.62 2.45
CA ASN A 1066 43.29 -0.38 3.04
C ASN A 1066 42.60 -1.11 4.20
N GLY A 1067 42.45 -2.43 4.06
CA GLY A 1067 41.85 -3.31 5.07
C GLY A 1067 42.83 -4.13 5.88
N ALA A 1068 44.09 -3.69 6.02
CA ALA A 1068 45.10 -4.40 6.81
C ALA A 1068 44.81 -4.40 8.33
N ARG A 1069 44.06 -3.41 8.82
CA ARG A 1069 43.61 -3.30 10.21
C ARG A 1069 42.14 -3.74 10.35
N ASP A 1070 41.63 -3.68 11.58
CA ASP A 1070 40.23 -4.00 11.83
C ASP A 1070 39.30 -3.00 11.13
N GLN A 1071 39.54 -1.71 11.36
CA GLN A 1071 38.96 -0.60 10.60
C GLN A 1071 39.61 -0.47 9.23
N LEU A 1072 38.84 0.02 8.26
CA LEU A 1072 39.38 0.41 6.95
C LEU A 1072 40.08 1.77 7.10
N SER A 1073 41.28 1.91 6.52
CA SER A 1073 41.93 3.20 6.36
C SER A 1073 41.90 3.65 4.90
N ASP A 1074 42.30 4.90 4.65
CA ASP A 1074 42.27 5.50 3.31
C ASP A 1074 40.85 5.60 2.73
N VAL A 1075 39.86 5.74 3.62
CA VAL A 1075 38.43 5.91 3.28
C VAL A 1075 38.15 7.39 3.05
N MET A 1076 37.46 7.72 1.97
CA MET A 1076 37.02 9.09 1.71
C MET A 1076 35.91 9.48 2.68
N HIS A 1077 36.22 10.34 3.64
CA HIS A 1077 35.22 10.95 4.51
C HIS A 1077 34.71 12.25 3.88
N VAL A 1078 33.39 12.34 3.69
CA VAL A 1078 32.71 13.53 3.18
C VAL A 1078 31.91 14.16 4.32
N GLY A 1079 32.38 15.26 4.91
CA GLY A 1079 31.78 15.85 6.12
C GLY A 1079 31.87 17.39 6.19
N TRP A 1080 31.43 17.99 7.30
CA TRP A 1080 31.54 19.44 7.52
C TRP A 1080 33.00 19.85 7.71
N ALA A 1081 33.38 20.98 7.11
CA ALA A 1081 34.62 21.63 7.48
C ALA A 1081 34.48 23.15 7.54
N PHE A 1082 35.21 23.76 8.49
CA PHE A 1082 35.33 25.23 8.62
C PHE A 1082 36.04 25.88 7.42
N SER A 1083 36.69 25.09 6.53
CA SER A 1083 37.23 25.54 5.25
C SER A 1083 36.90 24.58 4.11
N LYS A 1084 36.70 25.12 2.90
CA LYS A 1084 36.19 24.40 1.72
C LYS A 1084 37.12 23.30 1.19
N GLU A 1085 38.40 23.30 1.58
CA GLU A 1085 39.40 22.31 1.17
C GLU A 1085 39.35 21.03 2.02
N HIS A 1086 38.62 21.05 3.14
CA HIS A 1086 38.61 19.98 4.14
C HIS A 1086 37.27 19.20 4.17
N VAL A 1087 36.38 19.40 3.19
CA VAL A 1087 35.12 18.62 3.10
C VAL A 1087 35.38 17.17 2.68
N PHE A 1088 36.42 16.94 1.88
CA PHE A 1088 36.84 15.63 1.40
C PHE A 1088 38.17 15.26 2.05
N GLN A 1089 38.13 14.35 3.03
CA GLN A 1089 39.30 13.92 3.79
C GLN A 1089 39.50 12.42 3.65
N LEU A 1090 40.69 11.95 4.01
CA LEU A 1090 40.96 10.52 4.16
C LEU A 1090 41.02 10.23 5.65
N ASP A 1091 40.25 9.24 6.08
CA ASP A 1091 40.12 8.87 7.47
C ASP A 1091 40.06 7.34 7.63
N GLU A 1092 40.03 6.91 8.89
CA GLU A 1092 39.66 5.55 9.27
C GLU A 1092 38.13 5.45 9.41
N ASP A 1093 37.55 4.35 8.93
CA ASP A 1093 36.13 4.06 9.04
C ASP A 1093 35.88 3.14 10.24
N GLU A 1094 35.53 3.77 11.37
CA GLU A 1094 35.31 3.08 12.65
C GLU A 1094 34.05 2.22 12.66
N GLN A 1095 33.08 2.48 11.77
CA GLN A 1095 31.85 1.69 11.69
C GLN A 1095 32.08 0.40 10.89
N ASN A 1096 33.07 0.38 9.99
CA ASN A 1096 33.35 -0.73 9.07
C ASN A 1096 34.39 -1.73 9.60
N SER A 1097 34.09 -2.30 10.77
CA SER A 1097 34.96 -3.23 11.49
C SER A 1097 34.94 -4.65 10.90
N SER A 1098 36.13 -5.20 10.65
CA SER A 1098 36.29 -6.60 10.21
C SER A 1098 35.81 -7.61 11.25
N SER A 1099 35.99 -7.30 12.54
CA SER A 1099 35.63 -8.18 13.66
C SER A 1099 34.13 -8.24 13.89
N ALA A 1100 33.44 -7.09 13.84
CA ALA A 1100 31.97 -7.02 13.90
C ALA A 1100 31.34 -7.80 12.74
N CYS A 1101 31.86 -7.64 11.53
CA CYS A 1101 31.32 -8.35 10.36
C CYS A 1101 31.69 -9.83 10.32
N SER A 1102 32.81 -10.23 10.90
CA SER A 1102 33.14 -11.65 11.11
C SER A 1102 32.17 -12.31 12.08
N PHE A 1103 31.73 -11.59 13.13
CA PHE A 1103 30.68 -12.07 14.04
C PHE A 1103 29.37 -12.35 13.27
N TRP A 1104 28.88 -11.39 12.48
CA TRP A 1104 27.66 -11.59 11.69
C TRP A 1104 27.79 -12.69 10.63
N THR A 1105 28.99 -12.87 10.07
CA THR A 1105 29.28 -13.99 9.17
C THR A 1105 29.12 -15.34 9.86
N GLU A 1106 29.58 -15.49 11.11
CA GLU A 1106 29.39 -16.73 11.87
C GLU A 1106 27.93 -16.94 12.27
N ILE A 1107 27.19 -15.88 12.66
CA ILE A 1107 25.74 -15.98 12.88
C ILE A 1107 25.02 -16.49 11.62
N ALA A 1108 25.31 -15.90 10.46
CA ALA A 1108 24.76 -16.33 9.17
C ALA A 1108 25.08 -17.82 8.86
N LYS A 1109 26.29 -18.25 9.20
CA LYS A 1109 26.74 -19.64 8.99
C LYS A 1109 26.02 -20.60 9.91
N ASP A 1110 25.87 -20.28 11.19
CA ASP A 1110 25.16 -21.12 12.16
C ASP A 1110 23.69 -21.29 11.76
N ILE A 1111 23.01 -20.18 11.44
CA ILE A 1111 21.61 -20.18 10.97
C ILE A 1111 21.42 -21.07 9.74
N THR A 1112 22.37 -21.03 8.80
CA THR A 1112 22.30 -21.85 7.57
C THR A 1112 22.75 -23.30 7.76
N GLN A 1113 23.47 -23.63 8.86
CA GLN A 1113 23.93 -24.98 9.20
C GLN A 1113 22.95 -25.78 10.06
N HIS A 1114 22.04 -25.15 10.81
CA HIS A 1114 20.89 -25.82 11.42
C HIS A 1114 20.08 -26.65 10.38
N ARG A 1115 20.23 -26.32 9.09
CA ARG A 1115 19.79 -27.08 7.90
C ARG A 1115 20.28 -28.54 7.82
N THR A 1116 21.47 -28.85 8.33
CA THR A 1116 22.15 -30.14 8.12
C THR A 1116 21.94 -31.16 9.23
N ALA A 1117 21.53 -30.76 10.43
CA ALA A 1117 21.36 -31.67 11.57
C ALA A 1117 20.06 -32.50 11.51
N GLY A 1118 19.02 -32.02 10.79
CA GLY A 1118 17.75 -32.72 10.61
C GLY A 1118 17.72 -33.76 9.48
N GLN A 1119 18.81 -33.91 8.70
CA GLN A 1119 18.93 -34.91 7.64
C GLN A 1119 20.06 -35.90 7.96
N GLY A 1120 19.91 -36.64 9.06
CA GLY A 1120 20.73 -37.81 9.34
C GLY A 1120 20.33 -38.97 8.43
N HIS A 1121 21.26 -39.41 7.58
CA HIS A 1121 21.18 -40.61 6.75
C HIS A 1121 20.77 -41.86 7.55
N GLY A 1122 19.51 -42.30 7.41
CA GLY A 1122 19.11 -43.68 7.64
C GLY A 1122 19.31 -44.49 6.36
N SER A 1123 20.42 -45.22 6.25
CA SER A 1123 20.55 -46.29 5.24
C SER A 1123 19.53 -47.39 5.56
N PRO A 1124 18.81 -47.97 4.57
CA PRO A 1124 17.88 -49.05 4.81
C PRO A 1124 18.67 -50.35 5.02
N SER A 1125 18.96 -50.71 6.28
CA SER A 1125 19.36 -52.08 6.60
C SER A 1125 18.12 -52.97 6.61
N GLN A 1126 18.06 -53.88 5.64
CA GLN A 1126 17.16 -55.04 5.69
C GLN A 1126 17.51 -55.95 6.87
N GLY A 1127 16.50 -56.39 7.63
CA GLY A 1127 16.61 -57.49 8.59
C GLY A 1127 15.51 -57.43 9.66
N PRO A 1128 14.98 -58.57 10.14
CA PRO A 1128 13.53 -58.76 10.26
C PRO A 1128 13.01 -58.80 11.70
N GLY A 1129 11.72 -58.50 11.83
CA GLY A 1129 10.83 -59.18 12.77
C GLY A 1129 10.70 -58.61 14.17
N GLU A 1130 9.48 -58.80 14.67
CA GLU A 1130 9.00 -58.74 16.05
C GLU A 1130 8.44 -57.40 16.55
N ALA A 1131 7.13 -57.49 16.82
CA ALA A 1131 6.31 -56.58 17.59
C ALA A 1131 6.81 -56.50 19.04
N ASP A 1132 6.70 -55.33 19.66
CA ASP A 1132 5.88 -55.14 20.87
C ASP A 1132 5.97 -53.68 21.36
N GLU A 1133 4.79 -53.18 21.74
CA GLU A 1133 4.46 -52.18 22.77
C GLU A 1133 5.01 -50.73 22.74
N LEU A 1134 4.01 -49.83 22.73
CA LEU A 1134 3.91 -48.40 23.15
C LEU A 1134 4.14 -47.30 22.11
#